data_AF-A0A8I2YRN3-F1
#
_entry.id   AF-A0A8I2YRN3-F1
#
_cell.length_a   1.000
_cell.length_b   1.000
_cell.length_c   1.000
_cell.angle_alpha   90.00
_cell.angle_beta   90.00
_cell.angle_gamma   90.00
#
_symmetry.space_group_name_H-M   'P 1'
#
loop_
_entity.id
_entity.type
_entity.pdbx_description
1 polymer ?
#
loop_
_entity_poly.entity_id
_entity_poly.type
_entity_poly.pdbx_seq_one_letter_code
_entity_poly.pdbx_strand_id
1 'polypeptide(L)'
;MENVEKEENISSPRPMHERHDSGSSGSSAPSDLPAPRSVQEQNQQDRTLSESEQRKRKKRSQDVSKHTFYVENSQMRLKLFARNERQMLQWITALEKAADTCQFVTKNRFDSFAPIRMNVAAQWLVDGRDYMWNLARALTMAKESIYIHDWWLSPELQLRRPSKDRYRLDRILERKAKQGVKIHVILYQEVSSRTTPTDSNYAKQKLTSLHENIMIQRSPSHFQTGTFYWAHHEKLCVIDQTIAFMGGIDLCFGRWDTPQHVLVDDPEVSLTTTIWPGKDYSNPRVLDFHTLHKPEEDMYDRSKVPRMPWHDVGMQVVGQPARDLARHFVERWNWLLRIKNHTRLMPFLMPPPEFRPGELEALGLTGTCEMQICRSAGPWSLGTPNRIEHSIQNAYIAAIDESKHFVYIENQFFISSTEINDVKIENGIGDALVRRIIRAKREGTPWKCCIIIPLFPGFPFTVDHGDASAIRIILDCQNRTLFRGENSIYGRLRAEEIEPEDYIRVFSLRNWGKMRDGVVTTEIVYIHGKICIVDDRLAIIGSANINERSQRGDRDSELAAVIRDTDMIEGMMAGVPFEVGRFAHTLRVRLMREHIGVDVDALTDEDYVSRDENSYHQEQWDPNAEQQQPGHHVTELVHVHEEPIHDTVRMAAHRIKEGARNTERTISESVSKVSHSAVANGGAGDLGLKRDGPFPQDGDALYSFDEEKPVRFTSAGVPAVGAKTSKQPPSPLKIQVSHGTDQSCVREDQQVDPNPDAPFDAHAADRDAVDVGAHTAYQPSFSTLDHNDWTEDKDTAYNQPTQRRQRHLQEDKGKQPGATRAPYIDPDCFEDPISDEFWEDVWVMCAEHNTEIYRKVFHAIPDDTVTTWKQYKHFAAYHERFTKTAKPCSSPIPSSSGIDSEENPQNESVEELHDRDGKDSEQSLPTTMPKSQHTQDKELGKGKSTRLGHQPFSKAEWGEMENMLEHICGHLVVHPTHFLESEDEGDNFLFNADRLWPLPIYN
;
A
#
# COMPACT_ATOMS: atom_id res chain seq x y z
N MET A 1 -13.69 24.87 40.71
CA MET A 1 -13.95 25.89 41.75
C MET A 1 -14.58 27.08 41.05
N GLU A 2 -15.64 27.63 41.62
CA GLU A 2 -16.20 28.94 41.24
C GLU A 2 -15.84 29.98 42.30
N ASN A 3 -16.28 31.22 42.05
CA ASN A 3 -16.11 32.46 42.82
C ASN A 3 -14.84 33.28 42.51
N VAL A 4 -14.83 34.62 42.50
CA VAL A 4 -15.80 35.72 42.27
C VAL A 4 -15.21 36.94 43.01
N GLU A 5 -14.92 38.02 42.28
CA GLU A 5 -14.77 39.41 42.73
C GLU A 5 -14.62 40.24 41.44
N LYS A 6 -15.42 41.27 41.11
CA LYS A 6 -15.87 42.51 41.78
C LYS A 6 -14.89 43.70 41.71
N GLU A 7 -15.17 44.54 40.70
CA GLU A 7 -15.41 46.00 40.79
C GLU A 7 -14.47 46.89 41.62
N GLU A 8 -13.83 47.86 40.94
CA GLU A 8 -13.85 49.26 41.41
C GLU A 8 -13.77 50.27 40.23
N ASN A 9 -14.07 51.54 40.49
CA ASN A 9 -14.19 52.64 39.51
C ASN A 9 -13.06 53.68 39.68
N ILE A 10 -12.87 54.59 38.69
CA ILE A 10 -12.99 56.07 38.88
C ILE A 10 -12.50 56.91 37.67
N SER A 11 -13.20 58.04 37.46
CA SER A 11 -12.84 59.25 36.70
C SER A 11 -12.95 59.28 35.15
N SER A 12 -13.69 60.28 34.69
CA SER A 12 -13.74 60.80 33.30
C SER A 12 -13.04 62.18 33.24
N PRO A 13 -12.93 62.86 32.08
CA PRO A 13 -14.06 63.68 31.62
C PRO A 13 -14.34 63.70 30.10
N ARG A 14 -15.60 64.01 29.74
CA ARG A 14 -16.03 64.47 28.40
C ARG A 14 -15.74 65.98 28.21
N PRO A 15 -15.87 66.61 27.03
CA PRO A 15 -17.14 66.83 26.29
C PRO A 15 -17.25 65.99 24.99
N MET A 16 -18.40 65.67 24.36
CA MET A 16 -19.67 66.39 24.09
C MET A 16 -19.47 67.61 23.16
N HIS A 17 -20.36 67.99 22.25
CA HIS A 17 -21.83 67.86 22.12
C HIS A 17 -22.20 67.65 20.62
N GLU A 18 -23.41 67.34 20.10
CA GLU A 18 -24.73 66.74 20.45
C GLU A 18 -25.55 66.72 19.10
N ARG A 19 -26.76 66.17 18.83
CA ARG A 19 -27.83 65.43 19.56
C ARG A 19 -28.85 64.82 18.56
N HIS A 20 -29.63 63.82 19.02
CA HIS A 20 -31.06 63.51 18.71
C HIS A 20 -31.54 63.30 17.23
N ASP A 21 -32.71 62.71 16.92
CA ASP A 21 -33.59 61.64 17.45
C ASP A 21 -34.73 61.45 16.40
N SER A 22 -35.53 60.38 16.34
CA SER A 22 -35.41 58.95 16.68
C SER A 22 -36.59 58.21 16.01
N GLY A 23 -36.56 56.87 15.84
CA GLY A 23 -37.66 56.16 15.16
C GLY A 23 -37.48 54.64 15.03
N SER A 24 -38.42 53.89 15.59
CA SER A 24 -38.43 52.44 15.79
C SER A 24 -38.56 51.53 14.54
N SER A 25 -38.08 50.29 14.71
CA SER A 25 -38.62 49.02 14.16
C SER A 25 -38.56 48.74 12.65
N GLY A 26 -38.16 47.50 12.31
CA GLY A 26 -38.21 46.92 10.97
C GLY A 26 -37.32 45.67 10.89
N SER A 27 -37.76 44.63 10.17
CA SER A 27 -37.03 43.37 10.01
C SER A 27 -36.57 43.14 8.56
N SER A 28 -35.97 41.98 8.32
CA SER A 28 -35.58 41.40 7.01
C SER A 28 -34.31 41.97 6.34
N ALA A 29 -33.68 41.11 5.54
CA ALA A 29 -32.45 41.37 4.80
C ALA A 29 -32.77 41.60 3.31
N PRO A 30 -31.91 42.32 2.56
CA PRO A 30 -32.03 42.41 1.11
C PRO A 30 -31.23 41.29 0.43
N SER A 31 -31.93 40.36 -0.20
CA SER A 31 -31.53 40.02 -1.57
C SER A 31 -31.83 41.22 -2.47
N ASP A 32 -31.04 41.41 -3.53
CA ASP A 32 -31.55 41.40 -4.91
C ASP A 32 -30.47 41.85 -5.91
N LEU A 33 -30.48 41.20 -7.07
CA LEU A 33 -29.58 41.51 -8.18
C LEU A 33 -30.15 42.66 -9.01
N PRO A 34 -29.35 43.68 -9.39
CA PRO A 34 -29.84 44.72 -10.28
C PRO A 34 -30.11 44.15 -11.68
N ALA A 35 -31.34 44.31 -12.15
CA ALA A 35 -31.76 43.86 -13.48
C ALA A 35 -30.95 44.51 -14.62
N PRO A 36 -30.76 43.83 -15.77
CA PRO A 36 -30.01 44.38 -16.89
C PRO A 36 -30.73 45.60 -17.49
N ARG A 37 -30.03 46.74 -17.52
CA ARG A 37 -30.51 47.96 -18.17
C ARG A 37 -30.67 47.78 -19.68
N SER A 38 -31.64 48.48 -20.26
CA SER A 38 -31.96 48.36 -21.68
C SER A 38 -30.86 48.94 -22.59
N VAL A 39 -30.74 48.38 -23.79
CA VAL A 39 -29.74 48.78 -24.82
C VAL A 39 -29.92 50.24 -25.27
N GLN A 40 -31.06 50.87 -24.98
CA GLN A 40 -31.33 52.27 -25.33
C GLN A 40 -30.64 53.27 -24.39
N GLU A 41 -30.41 52.95 -23.11
CA GLU A 41 -29.73 53.88 -22.18
C GLU A 41 -28.24 54.04 -22.50
N GLN A 42 -27.54 52.93 -22.83
CA GLN A 42 -26.12 52.95 -23.17
C GLN A 42 -25.83 53.82 -24.41
N ASN A 43 -26.75 53.84 -25.38
CA ASN A 43 -26.62 54.62 -26.61
C ASN A 43 -26.73 56.14 -26.42
N GLN A 44 -27.16 56.63 -25.25
CA GLN A 44 -27.18 58.08 -24.96
C GLN A 44 -25.90 58.56 -24.28
N GLN A 45 -25.21 57.74 -23.48
CA GLN A 45 -23.95 58.13 -22.82
C GLN A 45 -22.74 58.17 -23.77
N ASP A 46 -22.70 57.35 -24.83
CA ASP A 46 -21.57 57.37 -25.78
C ASP A 46 -21.53 58.63 -26.69
N ARG A 47 -22.57 59.48 -26.66
CA ARG A 47 -22.65 60.72 -27.47
C ARG A 47 -22.01 61.96 -26.83
N THR A 48 -21.55 61.90 -25.58
CA THR A 48 -20.99 63.06 -24.85
C THR A 48 -19.50 62.96 -24.53
N LEU A 49 -18.82 61.88 -24.94
CA LEU A 49 -17.36 61.72 -24.80
C LEU A 49 -16.60 62.54 -25.85
N SER A 50 -15.49 63.18 -25.46
CA SER A 50 -14.69 63.99 -26.40
C SER A 50 -14.05 63.14 -27.50
N GLU A 51 -13.74 63.74 -28.66
CA GLU A 51 -12.96 63.06 -29.70
C GLU A 51 -11.63 62.51 -29.15
N SER A 52 -11.02 63.18 -28.16
CA SER A 52 -9.77 62.73 -27.55
C SER A 52 -9.95 61.42 -26.78
N GLU A 53 -11.09 61.24 -26.13
CA GLU A 53 -11.45 60.05 -25.37
C GLU A 53 -11.94 58.94 -26.29
N GLN A 54 -12.75 59.25 -27.30
CA GLN A 54 -13.14 58.30 -28.34
C GLN A 54 -11.91 57.78 -29.10
N ARG A 55 -10.92 58.64 -29.41
CA ARG A 55 -9.64 58.22 -30.00
C ARG A 55 -8.80 57.39 -29.01
N LYS A 56 -8.75 57.73 -27.71
CA LYS A 56 -8.10 56.89 -26.68
C LYS A 56 -8.79 55.53 -26.50
N ARG A 57 -10.13 55.47 -26.56
CA ARG A 57 -10.93 54.23 -26.50
C ARG A 57 -10.70 53.38 -27.75
N LYS A 58 -10.75 53.97 -28.96
CA LYS A 58 -10.41 53.28 -30.22
C LYS A 58 -8.96 52.78 -30.25
N LYS A 59 -8.01 53.54 -29.70
CA LYS A 59 -6.61 53.08 -29.59
C LYS A 59 -6.50 51.90 -28.62
N ARG A 60 -7.06 52.00 -27.41
CA ARG A 60 -7.17 50.88 -26.46
C ARG A 60 -7.93 49.66 -27.01
N SER A 61 -8.90 49.83 -27.90
CA SER A 61 -9.62 48.73 -28.56
C SER A 61 -8.95 48.20 -29.83
N GLN A 62 -7.91 48.88 -30.33
CA GLN A 62 -7.00 48.37 -31.36
C GLN A 62 -5.75 47.70 -30.75
N ASP A 63 -5.38 48.08 -29.52
CA ASP A 63 -4.37 47.42 -28.68
C ASP A 63 -4.85 46.09 -28.06
N VAL A 64 -5.92 45.47 -28.58
CA VAL A 64 -6.24 44.06 -28.31
C VAL A 64 -5.16 43.21 -28.97
N SER A 65 -4.23 42.69 -28.16
CA SER A 65 -2.99 42.04 -28.63
C SER A 65 -3.24 41.00 -29.71
N LYS A 66 -2.91 41.36 -30.97
CA LYS A 66 -3.03 40.51 -32.16
C LYS A 66 -2.08 39.30 -32.14
N HIS A 67 -1.07 39.33 -31.28
CA HIS A 67 -0.02 38.32 -31.19
C HIS A 67 -0.19 37.48 -29.91
N THR A 68 -1.43 37.06 -29.65
CA THR A 68 -1.83 36.26 -28.49
C THR A 68 -2.04 34.82 -28.91
N PHE A 69 -1.41 33.89 -28.20
CA PHE A 69 -1.61 32.45 -28.38
C PHE A 69 -1.85 31.76 -27.03
N TYR A 70 -2.20 30.47 -27.07
CA TYR A 70 -2.51 29.69 -25.89
C TYR A 70 -1.65 28.43 -25.86
N VAL A 71 -1.33 27.98 -24.64
CA VAL A 71 -0.73 26.67 -24.37
C VAL A 71 -1.61 26.01 -23.31
N GLU A 72 -2.05 24.78 -23.55
CA GLU A 72 -3.09 24.12 -22.76
C GLU A 72 -2.64 22.69 -22.43
N ASN A 73 -2.82 22.28 -21.18
CA ASN A 73 -2.56 20.92 -20.71
C ASN A 73 -3.72 20.45 -19.80
N SER A 74 -3.59 19.27 -19.21
CA SER A 74 -4.58 18.69 -18.29
C SER A 74 -4.90 19.56 -17.06
N GLN A 75 -4.01 20.48 -16.67
CA GLN A 75 -4.16 21.34 -15.49
C GLN A 75 -4.70 22.73 -15.81
N MET A 76 -4.23 23.37 -16.89
CA MET A 76 -4.50 24.78 -17.15
C MET A 76 -4.30 25.20 -18.61
N ARG A 77 -4.92 26.33 -18.95
CA ARG A 77 -4.75 27.05 -20.20
C ARG A 77 -4.01 28.37 -19.98
N LEU A 78 -2.74 28.42 -20.35
CA LEU A 78 -1.91 29.62 -20.31
C LEU A 78 -2.18 30.51 -21.52
N LYS A 79 -2.30 31.83 -21.29
CA LYS A 79 -2.41 32.86 -22.33
C LYS A 79 -1.07 33.56 -22.48
N LEU A 80 -0.44 33.44 -23.66
CA LEU A 80 0.89 33.97 -23.94
C LEU A 80 0.84 35.09 -24.98
N PHE A 81 1.81 36.00 -24.89
CA PHE A 81 1.88 37.22 -25.70
C PHE A 81 3.25 37.30 -26.39
N ALA A 82 3.27 37.39 -27.72
CA ALA A 82 4.48 37.59 -28.51
C ALA A 82 4.64 39.06 -28.94
N ARG A 83 5.87 39.49 -29.28
CA ARG A 83 6.14 40.88 -29.71
C ARG A 83 5.59 41.18 -31.10
N ASN A 84 5.53 40.18 -31.98
CA ASN A 84 5.01 40.27 -33.33
C ASN A 84 4.51 38.90 -33.83
N GLU A 85 3.77 38.89 -34.93
CA GLU A 85 3.19 37.70 -35.57
C GLU A 85 4.24 36.64 -35.92
N ARG A 86 5.39 37.03 -36.49
CA ARG A 86 6.48 36.10 -36.80
C ARG A 86 6.98 35.37 -35.55
N GLN A 87 7.14 36.08 -34.44
CA GLN A 87 7.53 35.47 -33.17
C GLN A 87 6.41 34.58 -32.58
N MET A 88 5.15 34.95 -32.75
CA MET A 88 4.01 34.11 -32.34
C MET A 88 4.01 32.77 -33.09
N LEU A 89 4.10 32.82 -34.42
CA LEU A 89 4.17 31.62 -35.26
C LEU A 89 5.41 30.78 -34.95
N GLN A 90 6.57 31.41 -34.73
CA GLN A 90 7.80 30.71 -34.33
C GLN A 90 7.63 30.00 -32.98
N TRP A 91 6.95 30.60 -31.99
CA TRP A 91 6.67 29.92 -30.73
C TRP A 91 5.68 28.77 -30.88
N ILE A 92 4.60 28.97 -31.64
CA ILE A 92 3.59 27.93 -31.91
C ILE A 92 4.27 26.70 -32.55
N THR A 93 4.96 26.88 -33.69
CA THR A 93 5.64 25.77 -34.39
C THR A 93 6.77 25.12 -33.57
N ALA A 94 7.45 25.88 -32.69
CA ALA A 94 8.45 25.31 -31.78
C ALA A 94 7.80 24.46 -30.67
N LEU A 95 6.64 24.87 -30.15
CA LEU A 95 5.91 24.15 -29.11
C LEU A 95 5.15 22.94 -29.66
N GLU A 96 4.57 23.03 -30.86
CA GLU A 96 4.01 21.90 -31.61
C GLU A 96 5.08 20.82 -31.82
N LYS A 97 6.23 21.19 -32.41
CA LYS A 97 7.35 20.25 -32.60
C LYS A 97 7.90 19.67 -31.30
N ALA A 98 7.88 20.43 -30.21
CA ALA A 98 8.27 19.94 -28.88
C ALA A 98 7.24 18.96 -28.29
N ALA A 99 5.94 19.16 -28.56
CA ALA A 99 4.88 18.25 -28.16
C ALA A 99 4.92 16.94 -28.97
N ASP A 100 5.09 17.02 -30.29
CA ASP A 100 5.19 15.88 -31.22
C ASP A 100 6.36 14.93 -30.89
N THR A 101 7.38 15.42 -30.16
CA THR A 101 8.58 14.68 -29.76
C THR A 101 8.60 14.31 -28.27
N CYS A 102 7.55 14.62 -27.51
CA CYS A 102 7.49 14.43 -26.07
C CYS A 102 6.64 13.20 -25.68
N GLN A 103 7.29 12.17 -25.11
CA GLN A 103 6.67 10.92 -24.65
C GLN A 103 5.60 11.10 -23.55
N PHE A 104 5.55 12.28 -22.91
CA PHE A 104 4.57 12.65 -21.88
C PHE A 104 3.32 13.35 -22.46
N VAL A 105 3.29 13.63 -23.77
CA VAL A 105 2.11 14.15 -24.49
C VAL A 105 1.33 13.02 -25.16
N THR A 106 2.02 11.95 -25.57
CA THR A 106 1.42 10.75 -26.16
C THR A 106 0.72 9.86 -25.12
N LYS A 107 -0.28 9.09 -25.56
CA LYS A 107 -0.92 8.04 -24.74
C LYS A 107 0.02 6.83 -24.61
N ASN A 108 0.39 6.50 -23.37
CA ASN A 108 1.23 5.34 -23.04
C ASN A 108 0.39 4.11 -22.66
N ARG A 109 1.06 2.96 -22.45
CA ARG A 109 0.45 1.72 -21.92
C ARG A 109 -0.26 2.01 -20.58
N PHE A 110 -1.39 1.35 -20.35
CA PHE A 110 -2.28 1.53 -19.18
C PHE A 110 -2.82 2.97 -18.99
N ASP A 111 -2.75 3.82 -20.02
CA ASP A 111 -3.10 5.25 -20.00
C ASP A 111 -2.24 6.11 -19.04
N SER A 112 -1.06 5.57 -18.65
CA SER A 112 -0.13 6.23 -17.74
C SER A 112 0.43 7.55 -18.28
N PHE A 113 0.71 8.50 -17.38
CA PHE A 113 1.56 9.66 -17.68
C PHE A 113 2.97 9.28 -18.13
N ALA A 114 3.51 8.15 -17.69
CA ALA A 114 4.89 7.73 -17.95
C ALA A 114 4.99 6.67 -19.08
N PRO A 115 5.99 6.78 -19.97
CA PRO A 115 6.27 5.76 -20.98
C PRO A 115 6.99 4.54 -20.38
N ILE A 116 7.07 3.46 -21.17
CA ILE A 116 7.84 2.26 -20.81
C ILE A 116 9.34 2.58 -20.90
N ARG A 117 10.11 2.15 -19.90
CA ARG A 117 11.57 2.30 -19.81
C ARG A 117 12.22 0.92 -19.89
N MET A 118 13.27 0.79 -20.71
CA MET A 118 14.06 -0.43 -20.85
C MET A 118 15.38 -0.32 -20.10
N ASN A 119 16.02 -1.47 -19.86
CA ASN A 119 17.35 -1.61 -19.28
C ASN A 119 17.48 -0.92 -17.91
N VAL A 120 16.45 -1.05 -17.08
CA VAL A 120 16.34 -0.41 -15.77
C VAL A 120 17.04 -1.24 -14.71
N ALA A 121 17.86 -0.60 -13.87
CA ALA A 121 18.31 -1.19 -12.62
C ALA A 121 17.24 -0.93 -11.53
N ALA A 122 16.54 -1.99 -11.15
CA ALA A 122 15.55 -2.02 -10.09
C ALA A 122 15.87 -3.15 -9.10
N GLN A 123 15.59 -2.93 -7.82
CA GLN A 123 15.76 -3.89 -6.74
C GLN A 123 14.52 -3.85 -5.85
N TRP A 124 13.86 -5.00 -5.69
CA TRP A 124 12.84 -5.18 -4.66
C TRP A 124 13.50 -5.19 -3.27
N LEU A 125 12.78 -4.73 -2.24
CA LEU A 125 13.26 -4.63 -0.87
C LEU A 125 12.12 -5.06 0.06
N VAL A 126 12.22 -6.27 0.61
CA VAL A 126 11.28 -6.80 1.61
C VAL A 126 11.62 -6.19 2.97
N ASP A 127 10.58 -5.83 3.71
CA ASP A 127 10.59 -5.20 5.02
C ASP A 127 11.27 -3.82 5.13
N GLY A 128 10.91 -3.13 6.21
CA GLY A 128 11.51 -1.86 6.56
C GLY A 128 13.01 -1.93 6.87
N ARG A 129 13.56 -3.09 7.26
CA ARG A 129 15.02 -3.26 7.43
C ARG A 129 15.77 -2.94 6.16
N ASP A 130 15.48 -3.64 5.07
CA ASP A 130 16.31 -3.60 3.86
C ASP A 130 15.97 -2.37 3.01
N TYR A 131 14.72 -1.91 3.05
CA TYR A 131 14.30 -0.63 2.50
C TYR A 131 15.01 0.55 3.18
N MET A 132 14.90 0.69 4.51
CA MET A 132 15.49 1.84 5.22
C MET A 132 17.02 1.78 5.27
N TRP A 133 17.63 0.59 5.31
CA TRP A 133 19.09 0.44 5.24
C TRP A 133 19.68 0.99 3.95
N ASN A 134 19.05 0.71 2.80
CA ASN A 134 19.50 1.19 1.49
C ASN A 134 19.12 2.66 1.25
N LEU A 135 17.93 3.10 1.68
CA LEU A 135 17.55 4.51 1.68
C LEU A 135 18.56 5.36 2.47
N ALA A 136 19.02 4.89 3.63
CA ALA A 136 20.05 5.56 4.42
C ALA A 136 21.40 5.67 3.69
N ARG A 137 21.75 4.76 2.77
CA ARG A 137 22.92 4.89 1.88
C ARG A 137 22.70 6.05 0.91
N ALA A 138 21.59 6.01 0.16
CA ALA A 138 21.27 6.98 -0.87
C ALA A 138 21.15 8.42 -0.33
N LEU A 139 20.40 8.62 0.77
CA LEU A 139 20.28 9.92 1.44
C LEU A 139 21.65 10.46 1.90
N THR A 140 22.54 9.59 2.41
CA THR A 140 23.90 9.99 2.79
C THR A 140 24.74 10.42 1.58
N MET A 141 24.54 9.78 0.41
CA MET A 141 25.27 10.05 -0.83
C MET A 141 24.78 11.28 -1.61
N ALA A 142 23.57 11.76 -1.38
CA ALA A 142 22.93 12.88 -2.11
C ALA A 142 23.81 14.14 -2.24
N LYS A 143 23.72 14.86 -3.37
CA LYS A 143 24.58 16.02 -3.69
C LYS A 143 23.81 17.29 -4.05
N GLU A 144 22.63 17.17 -4.64
CA GLU A 144 21.90 18.29 -5.25
C GLU A 144 20.49 18.43 -4.66
N SER A 145 19.71 17.37 -4.67
CA SER A 145 18.29 17.43 -4.27
C SER A 145 17.78 16.13 -3.63
N ILE A 146 16.94 16.27 -2.61
CA ILE A 146 16.14 15.18 -2.06
C ILE A 146 14.66 15.60 -2.16
N TYR A 147 13.83 14.76 -2.76
CA TYR A 147 12.37 14.90 -2.76
C TYR A 147 11.77 13.80 -1.91
N ILE A 148 10.82 14.12 -1.04
CA ILE A 148 10.12 13.14 -0.19
C ILE A 148 8.61 13.39 -0.28
N HIS A 149 7.84 12.34 -0.59
CA HIS A 149 6.40 12.30 -0.43
C HIS A 149 6.05 11.13 0.50
N ASP A 150 5.29 11.40 1.57
CA ASP A 150 4.80 10.39 2.51
C ASP A 150 3.35 10.68 2.89
N TRP A 151 2.61 9.64 3.27
CA TRP A 151 1.34 9.77 4.00
C TRP A 151 1.60 10.12 5.47
N TRP A 152 2.66 9.55 6.05
CA TRP A 152 3.15 9.93 7.38
C TRP A 152 4.68 9.86 7.45
N LEU A 153 5.30 10.90 8.01
CA LEU A 153 6.75 11.00 8.21
C LEU A 153 7.04 11.29 9.68
N SER A 154 7.83 10.44 10.34
CA SER A 154 8.34 10.63 11.70
C SER A 154 9.80 11.11 11.64
N PRO A 155 10.10 12.40 11.93
CA PRO A 155 11.45 12.95 11.74
C PRO A 155 12.56 12.18 12.48
N GLU A 156 12.22 11.60 13.63
CA GLU A 156 13.14 10.92 14.52
C GLU A 156 13.39 9.44 14.20
N LEU A 157 12.73 8.89 13.16
CA LEU A 157 12.84 7.48 12.76
C LEU A 157 14.29 7.04 12.55
N GLN A 158 14.70 5.94 13.20
CA GLN A 158 16.01 5.31 12.98
C GLN A 158 15.98 4.41 11.73
N LEU A 159 16.64 4.85 10.66
CA LEU A 159 16.74 4.08 9.40
C LEU A 159 17.73 2.90 9.47
N ARG A 160 18.53 2.80 10.56
CA ARG A 160 19.49 1.71 10.80
C ARG A 160 19.59 1.42 12.30
N ARG A 161 19.73 0.14 12.66
CA ARG A 161 19.51 -0.37 14.02
C ARG A 161 20.56 -1.41 14.44
N PRO A 162 20.65 -1.80 15.73
CA PRO A 162 20.09 -1.10 16.90
C PRO A 162 20.88 0.19 17.22
N SER A 163 20.20 1.21 17.74
CA SER A 163 20.77 2.48 18.25
C SER A 163 21.81 3.20 17.38
N LYS A 164 21.62 3.22 16.06
CA LYS A 164 22.56 3.89 15.13
C LYS A 164 22.10 5.33 14.86
N ASP A 165 21.97 6.15 15.91
CA ASP A 165 21.42 7.53 15.93
C ASP A 165 21.93 8.43 14.76
N ARG A 166 23.19 8.24 14.34
CA ARG A 166 23.79 8.88 13.16
C ARG A 166 23.05 8.62 11.83
N TYR A 167 22.04 7.75 11.81
CA TYR A 167 21.17 7.44 10.67
C TYR A 167 19.68 7.72 10.95
N ARG A 168 19.35 8.52 11.97
CA ARG A 168 18.01 9.12 12.09
C ARG A 168 17.72 10.01 10.88
N LEU A 169 16.46 10.00 10.44
CA LEU A 169 16.03 10.76 9.26
C LEU A 169 16.34 12.26 9.42
N ASP A 170 15.94 12.89 10.53
CA ASP A 170 16.25 14.30 10.83
C ASP A 170 17.75 14.60 10.80
N ARG A 171 18.59 13.74 11.41
CA ARG A 171 20.06 13.88 11.42
C ARG A 171 20.71 13.70 10.05
N ILE A 172 20.16 12.88 9.17
CA ILE A 172 20.63 12.79 7.78
C ILE A 172 20.23 14.08 7.04
N LEU A 173 18.94 14.43 7.02
CA LEU A 173 18.44 15.59 6.30
C LEU A 173 19.11 16.90 6.76
N GLU A 174 19.32 17.10 8.07
CA GLU A 174 20.05 18.24 8.64
C GLU A 174 21.48 18.36 8.06
N ARG A 175 22.24 17.25 8.01
CA ARG A 175 23.62 17.25 7.48
C ARG A 175 23.65 17.48 5.97
N LYS A 176 22.74 16.86 5.20
CA LYS A 176 22.66 17.06 3.74
C LYS A 176 22.24 18.49 3.41
N ALA A 177 21.28 19.05 4.14
CA ALA A 177 20.86 20.43 3.99
C ALA A 177 22.00 21.43 4.27
N LYS A 178 22.82 21.18 5.30
CA LYS A 178 24.04 21.97 5.61
C LYS A 178 25.15 21.81 4.55
N GLN A 179 25.17 20.69 3.83
CA GLN A 179 26.05 20.47 2.66
C GLN A 179 25.53 21.13 1.37
N GLY A 180 24.38 21.82 1.41
CA GLY A 180 23.80 22.56 0.27
C GLY A 180 22.65 21.85 -0.45
N VAL A 181 22.43 20.55 -0.19
CA VAL A 181 21.38 19.73 -0.81
C VAL A 181 20.00 20.35 -0.55
N LYS A 182 19.18 20.48 -1.60
CA LYS A 182 17.85 21.09 -1.52
C LYS A 182 16.78 20.03 -1.26
N ILE A 183 16.16 20.08 -0.09
CA ILE A 183 15.27 19.05 0.43
C ILE A 183 13.83 19.54 0.38
N HIS A 184 12.99 18.89 -0.40
CA HIS A 184 11.59 19.27 -0.63
C HIS A 184 10.69 18.13 -0.18
N VAL A 185 9.75 18.41 0.72
CA VAL A 185 8.84 17.41 1.30
C VAL A 185 7.40 17.80 1.02
N ILE A 186 6.59 16.84 0.55
CA ILE A 186 5.13 16.94 0.55
C ILE A 186 4.62 15.89 1.53
N LEU A 187 3.89 16.33 2.55
CA LEU A 187 3.21 15.43 3.48
C LEU A 187 1.71 15.47 3.23
N TYR A 188 1.03 14.36 3.44
CA TYR A 188 -0.41 14.40 3.69
C TYR A 188 -0.71 15.34 4.87
N GLN A 189 -1.78 16.12 4.74
CA GLN A 189 -2.35 16.91 5.82
C GLN A 189 -3.57 16.17 6.35
N GLU A 190 -3.54 15.78 7.62
CA GLU A 190 -4.64 15.11 8.29
C GLU A 190 -5.80 16.06 8.63
N VAL A 191 -7.03 15.56 8.52
CA VAL A 191 -8.26 16.29 8.88
C VAL A 191 -8.29 16.59 10.38
N SER A 192 -7.87 15.61 11.20
CA SER A 192 -7.88 15.69 12.64
C SER A 192 -6.93 14.66 13.24
N SER A 193 -6.04 15.09 14.12
CA SER A 193 -5.12 14.21 14.86
C SER A 193 -5.83 13.30 15.89
N ARG A 194 -7.18 13.36 16.00
CA ARG A 194 -8.01 12.37 16.73
C ARG A 194 -8.46 11.19 15.87
N THR A 195 -8.51 11.33 14.55
CA THR A 195 -8.97 10.29 13.61
C THR A 195 -7.83 9.74 12.75
N THR A 196 -6.70 10.44 12.73
CA THR A 196 -5.51 10.11 11.94
C THR A 196 -4.30 10.75 12.64
N PRO A 197 -3.71 10.11 13.65
CA PRO A 197 -2.74 10.75 14.54
C PRO A 197 -1.32 10.78 13.96
N THR A 198 -1.16 11.30 12.74
CA THR A 198 0.13 11.44 12.05
C THR A 198 0.91 12.68 12.48
N ASP A 199 0.23 13.70 13.03
CA ASP A 199 0.78 15.01 13.42
C ASP A 199 1.77 15.56 12.37
N SER A 200 1.31 15.67 11.12
CA SER A 200 2.13 16.22 10.03
C SER A 200 2.54 17.68 10.32
N ASN A 201 1.83 18.35 11.24
CA ASN A 201 2.21 19.67 11.73
C ASN A 201 3.50 19.64 12.57
N TYR A 202 3.62 18.72 13.54
CA TYR A 202 4.87 18.50 14.28
C TYR A 202 6.01 18.15 13.32
N ALA A 203 5.80 17.19 12.42
CA ALA A 203 6.82 16.79 11.45
C ALA A 203 7.31 17.98 10.60
N LYS A 204 6.38 18.82 10.12
CA LYS A 204 6.71 20.08 9.43
C LYS A 204 7.49 21.05 10.31
N GLN A 205 7.04 21.31 11.54
CA GLN A 205 7.69 22.26 12.44
C GLN A 205 9.12 21.82 12.78
N LYS A 206 9.29 20.56 13.20
CA LYS A 206 10.58 19.94 13.51
C LYS A 206 11.54 20.04 12.34
N LEU A 207 11.21 19.47 11.18
CA LEU A 207 12.12 19.45 10.03
C LEU A 207 12.42 20.85 9.46
N THR A 208 11.44 21.76 9.41
CA THR A 208 11.67 23.13 8.90
C THR A 208 12.62 23.94 9.80
N SER A 209 12.71 23.60 11.10
CA SER A 209 13.63 24.26 12.04
C SER A 209 15.10 23.84 11.90
N LEU A 210 15.39 22.72 11.22
CA LEU A 210 16.75 22.16 11.15
C LEU A 210 17.67 22.96 10.20
N HIS A 211 17.15 23.36 9.04
CA HIS A 211 17.92 24.10 8.04
C HIS A 211 17.03 24.77 6.98
N GLU A 212 17.46 25.92 6.44
CA GLU A 212 16.71 26.60 5.39
C GLU A 212 16.58 25.79 4.09
N ASN A 213 17.53 24.90 3.77
CA ASN A 213 17.42 24.06 2.57
C ASN A 213 16.33 22.96 2.67
N ILE A 214 15.63 22.84 3.81
CA ILE A 214 14.47 21.96 3.99
C ILE A 214 13.17 22.79 3.80
N MET A 215 12.31 22.36 2.88
CA MET A 215 11.07 23.05 2.51
C MET A 215 9.89 22.07 2.49
N ILE A 216 8.81 22.38 3.21
CA ILE A 216 7.72 21.42 3.47
C ILE A 216 6.34 21.99 3.15
N GLN A 217 5.67 21.34 2.19
CA GLN A 217 4.25 21.50 1.90
C GLN A 217 3.44 20.41 2.64
N ARG A 218 2.21 20.74 3.05
CA ARG A 218 1.22 19.78 3.57
C ARG A 218 -0.03 19.88 2.71
N SER A 219 -0.70 18.78 2.38
CA SER A 219 -1.84 18.78 1.44
C SER A 219 -2.80 17.61 1.70
N PRO A 220 -4.13 17.77 1.55
CA PRO A 220 -4.86 18.94 1.04
C PRO A 220 -5.11 20.03 2.07
N SER A 221 -5.50 21.22 1.59
CA SER A 221 -6.18 22.21 2.44
C SER A 221 -7.67 21.89 2.49
N HIS A 222 -8.12 21.02 3.40
CA HIS A 222 -9.51 20.48 3.41
C HIS A 222 -10.59 21.56 3.19
N PHE A 223 -10.63 22.60 4.02
CA PHE A 223 -11.60 23.70 3.92
C PHE A 223 -11.50 24.56 2.64
N GLN A 224 -10.38 24.52 1.91
CA GLN A 224 -10.18 25.25 0.65
C GLN A 224 -10.45 24.39 -0.58
N THR A 225 -10.42 23.06 -0.43
CA THR A 225 -10.51 22.08 -1.53
C THR A 225 -11.82 21.27 -1.51
N GLY A 226 -12.50 21.21 -0.36
CA GLY A 226 -13.62 20.29 -0.13
C GLY A 226 -13.18 18.84 0.16
N THR A 227 -11.87 18.54 0.11
CA THR A 227 -11.34 17.19 0.27
C THR A 227 -11.23 16.80 1.75
N PHE A 228 -12.22 16.09 2.28
CA PHE A 228 -12.23 15.59 3.66
C PHE A 228 -11.99 14.08 3.79
N TYR A 229 -12.32 13.28 2.78
CA TYR A 229 -12.23 11.81 2.87
C TYR A 229 -10.97 11.21 2.21
N TRP A 230 -10.31 11.98 1.33
CA TRP A 230 -9.19 11.51 0.52
C TRP A 230 -7.82 12.01 1.01
N ALA A 231 -6.80 11.19 0.80
CA ALA A 231 -5.42 11.42 1.22
C ALA A 231 -4.43 11.40 0.05
N HIS A 232 -3.23 11.92 0.30
CA HIS A 232 -2.07 11.56 -0.52
C HIS A 232 -1.42 10.35 0.15
N HIS A 233 -1.51 9.19 -0.50
CA HIS A 233 -1.15 7.92 0.10
C HIS A 233 0.15 7.33 -0.48
N GLU A 234 0.68 7.91 -1.56
CA GLU A 234 1.97 7.50 -2.09
C GLU A 234 3.14 7.68 -1.10
N LYS A 235 4.10 6.76 -1.16
CA LYS A 235 5.38 6.81 -0.45
C LYS A 235 6.50 6.84 -1.48
N LEU A 236 7.29 7.91 -1.48
CA LEU A 236 8.29 8.20 -2.51
C LEU A 236 9.45 9.02 -1.95
N CYS A 237 10.68 8.54 -2.09
CA CYS A 237 11.88 9.35 -1.91
C CYS A 237 12.74 9.36 -3.17
N VAL A 238 13.05 10.53 -3.73
CA VAL A 238 13.93 10.69 -4.90
C VAL A 238 15.21 11.42 -4.50
N ILE A 239 16.36 10.84 -4.81
CA ILE A 239 17.69 11.37 -4.57
C ILE A 239 18.32 11.78 -5.90
N ASP A 240 18.73 13.04 -5.99
CA ASP A 240 19.43 13.68 -7.12
C ASP A 240 18.76 13.47 -8.50
N GLN A 241 17.47 13.11 -8.53
CA GLN A 241 16.71 12.78 -9.74
C GLN A 241 17.38 11.65 -10.56
N THR A 242 18.07 10.74 -9.87
CA THR A 242 18.77 9.57 -10.46
C THR A 242 18.51 8.26 -9.71
N ILE A 243 18.18 8.31 -8.42
CA ILE A 243 17.77 7.16 -7.60
C ILE A 243 16.42 7.49 -6.99
N ALA A 244 15.49 6.54 -6.95
CA ALA A 244 14.22 6.68 -6.25
C ALA A 244 13.88 5.43 -5.42
N PHE A 245 13.12 5.62 -4.36
CA PHE A 245 12.56 4.60 -3.49
C PHE A 245 11.05 4.76 -3.45
N MET A 246 10.29 3.67 -3.59
CA MET A 246 8.81 3.67 -3.54
C MET A 246 8.27 2.31 -3.10
N GLY A 247 7.00 2.26 -2.68
CA GLY A 247 6.31 1.02 -2.27
C GLY A 247 5.22 1.30 -1.24
N GLY A 248 4.97 0.35 -0.32
CA GLY A 248 4.07 0.52 0.82
C GLY A 248 4.70 1.24 2.03
N ILE A 249 6.03 1.32 2.10
CA ILE A 249 6.76 1.74 3.31
C ILE A 249 6.87 3.27 3.42
N ASP A 250 6.07 3.86 4.33
CA ASP A 250 6.18 5.26 4.78
C ASP A 250 7.43 5.48 5.66
N LEU A 251 7.97 6.70 5.66
CA LEU A 251 9.09 7.09 6.54
C LEU A 251 8.64 7.46 7.97
N CYS A 252 7.87 6.58 8.61
CA CYS A 252 7.33 6.77 9.96
C CYS A 252 7.46 5.55 10.90
N PHE A 253 7.04 5.74 12.16
CA PHE A 253 7.11 4.72 13.21
C PHE A 253 6.27 3.46 12.90
N GLY A 254 6.75 2.32 13.39
CA GLY A 254 6.14 1.00 13.25
C GLY A 254 6.41 0.30 11.91
N ARG A 255 6.98 0.99 10.91
CA ARG A 255 7.26 0.45 9.55
C ARG A 255 8.57 -0.31 9.44
N TRP A 256 9.46 -0.20 10.42
CA TRP A 256 10.70 -0.97 10.44
C TRP A 256 10.44 -2.33 11.07
N ASP A 257 10.76 -3.40 10.36
CA ASP A 257 10.71 -4.78 10.85
C ASP A 257 11.76 -5.64 10.15
N THR A 258 11.88 -6.89 10.56
CA THR A 258 12.73 -7.92 9.94
C THR A 258 11.91 -9.18 9.61
N PRO A 259 12.42 -10.08 8.76
CA PRO A 259 11.71 -11.31 8.33
C PRO A 259 11.24 -12.22 9.47
N GLN A 260 11.92 -12.14 10.61
CA GLN A 260 11.60 -12.88 11.83
C GLN A 260 10.40 -12.28 12.59
N HIS A 261 9.92 -11.10 12.20
CA HIS A 261 8.70 -10.43 12.66
C HIS A 261 8.49 -10.47 14.19
N VAL A 262 9.52 -10.06 14.94
CA VAL A 262 9.61 -10.31 16.39
C VAL A 262 8.62 -9.45 17.19
N LEU A 263 7.88 -10.09 18.09
CA LEU A 263 6.84 -9.48 18.94
C LEU A 263 7.37 -8.70 20.17
N VAL A 264 8.59 -8.99 20.63
CA VAL A 264 9.10 -8.57 21.94
C VAL A 264 10.46 -7.87 21.82
N ASP A 265 10.56 -6.66 22.37
CA ASP A 265 11.79 -5.83 22.42
C ASP A 265 11.94 -5.26 23.84
N ASP A 266 12.06 -6.17 24.81
CA ASP A 266 12.23 -5.86 26.23
C ASP A 266 13.73 -5.92 26.60
N PRO A 267 14.38 -4.80 26.97
CA PRO A 267 15.82 -4.75 27.23
C PRO A 267 16.27 -5.56 28.46
N GLU A 268 15.36 -5.88 29.39
CA GLU A 268 15.68 -6.76 30.53
C GLU A 268 15.63 -8.25 30.14
N VAL A 269 14.97 -8.60 29.03
CA VAL A 269 14.94 -9.96 28.46
C VAL A 269 16.08 -10.15 27.46
N SER A 270 16.28 -9.18 26.57
CA SER A 270 17.18 -9.33 25.42
C SER A 270 18.67 -9.13 25.75
N LEU A 271 18.99 -8.55 26.93
CA LEU A 271 20.34 -8.13 27.36
C LEU A 271 21.09 -7.24 26.34
N THR A 272 20.36 -6.68 25.36
CA THR A 272 20.88 -5.96 24.21
C THR A 272 20.16 -4.63 24.05
N THR A 273 20.68 -3.75 23.20
CA THR A 273 20.08 -2.42 23.01
C THR A 273 18.79 -2.53 22.19
N THR A 274 17.73 -1.84 22.65
CA THR A 274 16.40 -1.89 22.04
C THR A 274 16.42 -1.61 20.53
N ILE A 275 15.58 -2.36 19.82
CA ILE A 275 15.47 -2.32 18.36
C ILE A 275 14.38 -1.33 17.92
N TRP A 276 13.29 -1.20 18.67
CA TRP A 276 12.21 -0.23 18.41
C TRP A 276 12.14 0.80 19.53
N PRO A 277 12.83 1.95 19.43
CA PRO A 277 12.88 2.94 20.52
C PRO A 277 11.57 3.73 20.66
N GLY A 278 11.08 3.90 21.89
CA GLY A 278 9.96 4.79 22.20
C GLY A 278 8.70 4.47 21.40
N LYS A 279 8.19 5.47 20.67
CA LYS A 279 6.98 5.37 19.85
C LYS A 279 7.09 4.38 18.68
N ASP A 280 8.30 3.96 18.32
CA ASP A 280 8.50 2.95 17.28
C ASP A 280 8.09 1.54 17.72
N TYR A 281 8.01 1.29 19.04
CA TYR A 281 7.40 0.09 19.59
C TYR A 281 5.87 0.28 19.63
N SER A 282 5.21 -0.13 18.55
CA SER A 282 3.79 0.16 18.29
C SER A 282 2.92 -1.09 18.16
N ASN A 283 1.70 -1.03 18.70
CA ASN A 283 0.63 -1.98 18.40
C ASN A 283 -0.71 -1.22 18.16
N PRO A 284 -1.01 -0.84 16.90
CA PRO A 284 -2.24 -0.15 16.52
C PRO A 284 -3.55 -0.89 16.85
N ARG A 285 -3.52 -2.22 17.02
CA ARG A 285 -4.70 -3.02 17.45
C ARG A 285 -5.05 -2.76 18.93
N VAL A 286 -4.06 -2.38 19.74
CA VAL A 286 -4.20 -2.09 21.18
C VAL A 286 -4.43 -0.60 21.43
N LEU A 287 -3.61 0.27 20.84
CA LEU A 287 -3.72 1.74 20.96
C LEU A 287 -3.10 2.40 19.73
N ASP A 288 -3.79 3.39 19.16
CA ASP A 288 -3.27 4.22 18.08
C ASP A 288 -2.26 5.28 18.60
N PHE A 289 -1.43 5.81 17.71
CA PHE A 289 -0.32 6.69 18.08
C PHE A 289 -0.78 7.97 18.78
N HIS A 290 -0.02 8.42 19.78
CA HIS A 290 -0.29 9.68 20.48
C HIS A 290 0.98 10.37 20.99
N THR A 291 0.84 11.65 21.35
CA THR A 291 1.92 12.47 21.93
C THR A 291 3.20 12.44 21.07
N LEU A 292 3.08 12.49 19.73
CA LEU A 292 4.21 12.26 18.80
C LEU A 292 5.36 13.26 18.97
N HIS A 293 5.10 14.45 19.50
CA HIS A 293 6.14 15.42 19.88
C HIS A 293 7.13 14.91 20.96
N LYS A 294 6.85 13.76 21.56
CA LYS A 294 7.76 12.96 22.38
C LYS A 294 7.98 11.59 21.70
N PRO A 295 9.04 11.43 20.90
CA PRO A 295 9.27 10.20 20.14
C PRO A 295 9.97 9.10 20.95
N GLU A 296 10.76 9.47 21.97
CA GLU A 296 11.56 8.53 22.78
C GLU A 296 10.79 7.95 23.99
N GLU A 297 9.54 8.38 24.25
CA GLU A 297 8.67 7.76 25.27
C GLU A 297 7.92 6.56 24.66
N ASP A 298 7.83 5.44 25.38
CA ASP A 298 7.01 4.29 24.97
C ASP A 298 5.50 4.60 25.07
N MET A 299 4.67 3.87 24.30
CA MET A 299 3.20 3.93 24.41
C MET A 299 2.61 2.86 25.34
N TYR A 300 3.39 1.81 25.66
CA TYR A 300 2.93 0.66 26.44
C TYR A 300 4.01 0.19 27.40
N ASP A 301 3.61 -0.65 28.35
CA ASP A 301 4.53 -1.47 29.12
C ASP A 301 4.99 -2.67 28.26
N ARG A 302 6.25 -2.65 27.82
CA ARG A 302 6.89 -3.70 27.00
C ARG A 302 6.84 -5.08 27.64
N SER A 303 6.75 -5.17 28.97
CA SER A 303 6.63 -6.46 29.68
C SER A 303 5.25 -7.11 29.52
N LYS A 304 4.25 -6.39 29.00
CA LYS A 304 2.83 -6.82 28.93
C LYS A 304 2.22 -6.77 27.54
N VAL A 305 2.64 -5.83 26.70
CA VAL A 305 2.07 -5.62 25.36
C VAL A 305 3.11 -5.95 24.30
N PRO A 306 2.92 -6.97 23.45
CA PRO A 306 3.77 -7.19 22.28
C PRO A 306 3.55 -6.09 21.23
N ARG A 307 4.60 -5.75 20.48
CA ARG A 307 4.42 -4.95 19.26
C ARG A 307 3.64 -5.75 18.21
N MET A 308 2.97 -5.05 17.30
CA MET A 308 2.42 -5.67 16.09
C MET A 308 3.52 -5.70 15.01
N PRO A 309 3.89 -6.87 14.47
CA PRO A 309 4.80 -6.94 13.34
C PRO A 309 4.22 -6.32 12.06
N TRP A 310 5.09 -5.91 11.15
CA TRP A 310 4.77 -5.11 9.96
C TRP A 310 5.50 -5.68 8.74
N HIS A 311 4.79 -6.43 7.93
CA HIS A 311 5.31 -7.00 6.68
C HIS A 311 4.96 -6.07 5.50
N ASP A 312 5.96 -5.65 4.73
CA ASP A 312 5.77 -4.65 3.67
C ASP A 312 6.86 -4.76 2.59
N VAL A 313 6.61 -4.26 1.38
CA VAL A 313 7.59 -4.29 0.28
C VAL A 313 7.74 -2.92 -0.35
N GLY A 314 9.00 -2.51 -0.46
CA GLY A 314 9.46 -1.38 -1.23
C GLY A 314 10.34 -1.80 -2.40
N MET A 315 10.87 -0.80 -3.10
CA MET A 315 11.89 -0.98 -4.12
C MET A 315 12.81 0.24 -4.21
N GLN A 316 14.05 -0.01 -4.64
CA GLN A 316 14.97 1.01 -5.14
C GLN A 316 15.03 0.93 -6.66
N VAL A 317 14.93 2.06 -7.35
CA VAL A 317 15.01 2.15 -8.81
C VAL A 317 15.97 3.25 -9.24
N VAL A 318 16.69 3.02 -10.34
CA VAL A 318 17.83 3.85 -10.76
C VAL A 318 17.69 4.25 -12.23
N GLY A 319 18.19 5.44 -12.56
CA GLY A 319 18.19 5.96 -13.93
C GLY A 319 16.85 6.59 -14.33
N GLN A 320 16.33 6.22 -15.50
CA GLN A 320 15.25 6.96 -16.15
C GLN A 320 13.88 6.90 -15.42
N PRO A 321 13.43 5.80 -14.78
CA PRO A 321 12.20 5.80 -13.98
C PRO A 321 12.23 6.72 -12.75
N ALA A 322 13.41 6.92 -12.14
CA ALA A 322 13.58 7.90 -11.06
C ALA A 322 13.28 9.34 -11.51
N ARG A 323 13.45 9.63 -12.81
CA ARG A 323 13.06 10.91 -13.42
C ARG A 323 11.57 11.03 -13.71
N ASP A 324 10.88 9.92 -13.95
CA ASP A 324 9.40 9.90 -14.06
C ASP A 324 8.75 10.12 -12.69
N LEU A 325 9.29 9.50 -11.64
CA LEU A 325 8.89 9.74 -10.26
C LEU A 325 9.20 11.18 -9.82
N ALA A 326 10.37 11.72 -10.17
CA ALA A 326 10.68 13.14 -9.99
C ALA A 326 9.70 14.05 -10.73
N ARG A 327 9.31 13.71 -11.97
CA ARG A 327 8.34 14.47 -12.77
C ARG A 327 6.97 14.52 -12.10
N HIS A 328 6.50 13.42 -11.53
CA HIS A 328 5.27 13.38 -10.72
C HIS A 328 5.37 14.25 -9.46
N PHE A 329 6.47 14.14 -8.69
CA PHE A 329 6.70 14.99 -7.52
C PHE A 329 6.70 16.48 -7.88
N VAL A 330 7.37 16.85 -8.98
CA VAL A 330 7.46 18.23 -9.47
C VAL A 330 6.10 18.76 -9.97
N GLU A 331 5.31 17.94 -10.66
CA GLU A 331 3.94 18.28 -11.08
C GLU A 331 3.08 18.65 -9.86
N ARG A 332 3.10 17.81 -8.82
CA ARG A 332 2.39 18.03 -7.56
C ARG A 332 2.92 19.22 -6.77
N TRP A 333 4.23 19.33 -6.59
CA TRP A 333 4.87 20.45 -5.89
C TRP A 333 4.47 21.80 -6.50
N ASN A 334 4.53 21.89 -7.82
CA ASN A 334 4.17 23.09 -8.59
C ASN A 334 2.65 23.35 -8.66
N TRP A 335 1.81 22.34 -8.48
CA TRP A 335 0.36 22.50 -8.29
C TRP A 335 0.08 23.16 -6.93
N LEU A 336 0.62 22.61 -5.84
CA LEU A 336 0.42 23.10 -4.48
C LEU A 336 0.90 24.56 -4.31
N LEU A 337 2.01 24.95 -4.95
CA LEU A 337 2.49 26.34 -4.98
C LEU A 337 1.51 27.34 -5.64
N ARG A 338 0.56 26.88 -6.47
CA ARG A 338 -0.43 27.74 -7.15
C ARG A 338 -1.71 27.89 -6.36
N ILE A 339 -2.14 26.84 -5.65
CA ILE A 339 -3.39 26.84 -4.88
C ILE A 339 -3.23 27.21 -3.40
N LYS A 340 -2.02 27.17 -2.84
CA LYS A 340 -1.77 27.48 -1.43
C LYS A 340 -0.92 28.75 -1.25
N ASN A 341 -1.39 29.63 -0.36
CA ASN A 341 -0.60 30.74 0.15
C ASN A 341 0.50 30.22 1.09
N HIS A 342 1.74 30.56 0.80
CA HIS A 342 2.90 30.13 1.57
C HIS A 342 3.59 31.32 2.25
N THR A 343 3.75 31.26 3.58
CA THR A 343 4.47 32.27 4.37
C THR A 343 5.97 32.31 4.05
N ARG A 344 6.51 31.19 3.56
CA ARG A 344 7.88 31.05 3.09
C ARG A 344 7.89 30.98 1.57
N LEU A 345 8.73 31.80 0.94
CA LEU A 345 8.98 31.70 -0.50
C LEU A 345 9.66 30.34 -0.80
N MET A 346 9.05 29.57 -1.70
CA MET A 346 9.53 28.27 -2.14
C MET A 346 9.62 28.26 -3.68
N PRO A 347 10.63 27.59 -4.26
CA PRO A 347 10.86 27.63 -5.71
C PRO A 347 9.86 26.75 -6.45
N PHE A 348 9.44 27.21 -7.64
CA PHE A 348 8.95 26.28 -8.66
C PHE A 348 10.09 25.34 -9.05
N LEU A 349 9.81 24.03 -9.06
CA LEU A 349 10.76 23.03 -9.50
C LEU A 349 10.63 22.83 -11.01
N MET A 350 11.73 22.60 -11.70
CA MET A 350 11.72 22.14 -13.08
C MET A 350 11.83 20.61 -13.08
N PRO A 351 11.06 19.88 -13.90
CA PRO A 351 11.23 18.44 -14.00
C PRO A 351 12.56 18.13 -14.69
N PRO A 352 13.21 17.01 -14.37
CA PRO A 352 14.47 16.65 -15.00
C PRO A 352 14.34 16.52 -16.52
N PRO A 353 15.40 16.84 -17.28
CA PRO A 353 15.52 16.40 -18.67
C PRO A 353 15.59 14.88 -18.72
N GLU A 354 15.26 14.27 -19.86
CA GLU A 354 15.52 12.85 -20.08
C GLU A 354 17.05 12.58 -20.10
N PHE A 355 17.48 11.37 -19.75
CA PHE A 355 18.86 10.95 -20.01
C PHE A 355 19.07 10.79 -21.52
N ARG A 356 20.25 11.15 -22.03
CA ARG A 356 20.60 10.85 -23.41
C ARG A 356 20.98 9.37 -23.58
N PRO A 357 20.78 8.77 -24.78
CA PRO A 357 21.37 7.48 -25.11
C PRO A 357 22.87 7.47 -24.79
N GLY A 358 23.35 6.42 -24.11
CA GLY A 358 24.73 6.29 -23.64
C GLY A 358 25.05 6.96 -22.30
N GLU A 359 24.27 7.94 -21.81
CA GLU A 359 24.55 8.56 -20.49
C GLU A 359 24.31 7.57 -19.33
N LEU A 360 23.27 6.73 -19.41
CA LEU A 360 22.99 5.70 -18.41
C LEU A 360 24.08 4.61 -18.38
N GLU A 361 24.58 4.21 -19.55
CA GLU A 361 25.63 3.20 -19.72
C GLU A 361 26.99 3.73 -19.21
N ALA A 362 27.37 4.96 -19.59
CA ALA A 362 28.59 5.61 -19.13
C ALA A 362 28.61 5.89 -17.61
N LEU A 363 27.43 6.02 -16.98
CA LEU A 363 27.27 6.14 -15.53
C LEU A 363 27.14 4.78 -14.82
N GLY A 364 27.00 3.67 -15.55
CA GLY A 364 26.77 2.33 -14.97
C GLY A 364 25.41 2.16 -14.29
N LEU A 365 24.37 2.85 -14.80
CA LEU A 365 23.02 2.91 -14.22
C LEU A 365 21.98 2.07 -14.98
N THR A 366 22.46 1.15 -15.82
CA THR A 366 21.63 0.19 -16.58
C THR A 366 21.47 -1.12 -15.81
N GLY A 367 20.29 -1.73 -15.93
CA GLY A 367 19.99 -3.09 -15.47
C GLY A 367 19.20 -3.87 -16.53
N THR A 368 18.49 -4.90 -16.11
CA THR A 368 17.81 -5.86 -17.00
C THR A 368 16.31 -5.61 -17.15
N CYS A 369 15.67 -4.83 -16.27
CA CYS A 369 14.22 -4.72 -16.24
C CYS A 369 13.66 -3.81 -17.35
N GLU A 370 12.50 -4.19 -17.90
CA GLU A 370 11.48 -3.25 -18.35
C GLU A 370 10.73 -2.71 -17.12
N MET A 371 10.52 -1.40 -17.07
CA MET A 371 9.72 -0.75 -16.02
C MET A 371 8.79 0.32 -16.58
N GLN A 372 7.58 0.44 -16.03
CA GLN A 372 6.71 1.59 -16.26
C GLN A 372 6.11 2.08 -14.93
N ILE A 373 6.14 3.39 -14.69
CA ILE A 373 5.44 4.01 -13.57
C ILE A 373 3.95 4.16 -13.93
N CYS A 374 3.07 3.84 -12.99
CA CYS A 374 1.63 4.10 -13.03
C CYS A 374 1.21 4.89 -11.78
N ARG A 375 0.06 5.56 -11.82
CA ARG A 375 -0.45 6.36 -10.70
C ARG A 375 -1.98 6.39 -10.64
N SER A 376 -2.47 6.66 -9.44
CA SER A 376 -3.84 7.12 -9.20
C SER A 376 -3.79 8.62 -8.91
N ALA A 377 -4.43 9.44 -9.74
CA ALA A 377 -4.41 10.89 -9.60
C ALA A 377 -5.54 11.59 -10.36
N GLY A 378 -5.96 12.77 -9.90
CA GLY A 378 -7.12 13.46 -10.47
C GLY A 378 -7.28 14.93 -10.07
N PRO A 379 -8.49 15.50 -10.25
CA PRO A 379 -8.77 16.93 -10.12
C PRO A 379 -8.28 17.60 -8.84
N TRP A 380 -8.43 16.97 -7.67
CA TRP A 380 -8.01 17.58 -6.41
C TRP A 380 -6.51 17.40 -6.13
N SER A 381 -5.94 16.26 -6.50
CA SER A 381 -4.59 15.84 -6.11
C SER A 381 -3.48 16.38 -7.01
N LEU A 382 -3.69 16.45 -8.33
CA LEU A 382 -2.76 17.07 -9.29
C LEU A 382 -3.33 18.29 -10.02
N GLY A 383 -4.57 18.69 -9.72
CA GLY A 383 -5.18 19.87 -10.35
C GLY A 383 -5.62 19.63 -11.79
N THR A 384 -6.03 18.41 -12.14
CA THR A 384 -6.38 18.00 -13.52
C THR A 384 -7.90 17.88 -13.72
N PRO A 385 -8.67 18.99 -13.83
CA PRO A 385 -10.13 18.97 -13.81
C PRO A 385 -10.79 18.09 -14.87
N ASN A 386 -10.13 17.92 -16.03
CA ASN A 386 -10.66 17.16 -17.17
C ASN A 386 -9.96 15.80 -17.38
N ARG A 387 -9.11 15.34 -16.44
CA ARG A 387 -8.43 14.04 -16.52
C ARG A 387 -8.28 13.43 -15.13
N ILE A 388 -8.89 12.27 -14.96
CA ILE A 388 -8.55 11.30 -13.91
C ILE A 388 -7.59 10.28 -14.54
N GLU A 389 -6.63 9.80 -13.76
CA GLU A 389 -5.70 8.73 -14.14
C GLU A 389 -5.80 7.61 -13.10
N HIS A 390 -6.10 6.40 -13.57
CA HIS A 390 -6.19 5.16 -12.80
C HIS A 390 -5.30 4.09 -13.46
N SER A 391 -4.08 4.50 -13.85
CA SER A 391 -3.18 3.64 -14.63
C SER A 391 -2.68 2.42 -13.84
N ILE A 392 -2.81 2.44 -12.50
CA ILE A 392 -2.58 1.30 -11.62
C ILE A 392 -3.64 0.22 -11.82
N GLN A 393 -4.93 0.57 -11.74
CA GLN A 393 -6.03 -0.37 -11.96
C GLN A 393 -5.94 -1.02 -13.35
N ASN A 394 -5.66 -0.21 -14.37
CA ASN A 394 -5.49 -0.69 -15.74
C ASN A 394 -4.36 -1.73 -15.86
N ALA A 395 -3.28 -1.59 -15.08
CA ALA A 395 -2.19 -2.56 -15.04
C ALA A 395 -2.57 -3.84 -14.28
N TYR A 396 -3.25 -3.73 -13.13
CA TYR A 396 -3.73 -4.88 -12.36
C TYR A 396 -4.69 -5.75 -13.18
N ILE A 397 -5.71 -5.15 -13.80
CA ILE A 397 -6.71 -5.85 -14.61
C ILE A 397 -6.04 -6.56 -15.80
N ALA A 398 -5.17 -5.86 -16.53
CA ALA A 398 -4.46 -6.43 -17.68
C ALA A 398 -3.53 -7.59 -17.27
N ALA A 399 -2.78 -7.45 -16.18
CA ALA A 399 -1.89 -8.51 -15.69
C ALA A 399 -2.66 -9.78 -15.29
N ILE A 400 -3.79 -9.64 -14.61
CA ILE A 400 -4.64 -10.78 -14.24
C ILE A 400 -5.29 -11.41 -15.48
N ASP A 401 -5.82 -10.60 -16.41
CA ASP A 401 -6.42 -11.08 -17.66
C ASP A 401 -5.39 -11.77 -18.59
N GLU A 402 -4.14 -11.31 -18.64
CA GLU A 402 -3.07 -11.90 -19.47
C GLU A 402 -2.36 -13.10 -18.82
N SER A 403 -2.54 -13.33 -17.51
CA SER A 403 -1.91 -14.43 -16.75
C SER A 403 -2.15 -15.82 -17.35
N LYS A 404 -1.20 -16.74 -17.19
CA LYS A 404 -1.23 -18.10 -17.73
C LYS A 404 -1.39 -19.19 -16.67
N HIS A 405 -0.70 -19.04 -15.53
CA HIS A 405 -0.47 -20.11 -14.56
C HIS A 405 -0.62 -19.66 -13.10
N PHE A 406 -0.07 -18.50 -12.72
CA PHE A 406 -0.03 -18.12 -11.32
C PHE A 406 -0.22 -16.63 -11.10
N VAL A 407 -1.02 -16.29 -10.08
CA VAL A 407 -1.18 -14.92 -9.58
C VAL A 407 -0.96 -14.93 -8.07
N TYR A 408 -0.01 -14.13 -7.59
CA TYR A 408 0.33 -13.96 -6.18
C TYR A 408 0.08 -12.51 -5.79
N ILE A 409 -0.77 -12.26 -4.81
CA ILE A 409 -1.17 -10.92 -4.38
C ILE A 409 -0.92 -10.80 -2.87
N GLU A 410 -0.18 -9.78 -2.47
CA GLU A 410 -0.14 -9.32 -1.08
C GLU A 410 -0.80 -7.95 -1.01
N ASN A 411 -1.81 -7.79 -0.14
CA ASN A 411 -2.46 -6.49 -0.01
C ASN A 411 -3.01 -6.22 1.40
N GLN A 412 -2.96 -4.95 1.81
CA GLN A 412 -3.55 -4.51 3.08
C GLN A 412 -5.08 -4.61 3.12
N PHE A 413 -5.74 -4.50 1.96
CA PHE A 413 -7.20 -4.58 1.82
C PHE A 413 -7.57 -5.29 0.52
N PHE A 414 -8.69 -6.03 0.53
CA PHE A 414 -9.23 -6.64 -0.68
C PHE A 414 -10.74 -6.38 -0.82
N ILE A 415 -11.10 -5.24 -1.42
CA ILE A 415 -12.47 -4.77 -1.62
C ILE A 415 -12.68 -4.43 -3.10
N SER A 416 -13.45 -5.25 -3.83
CA SER A 416 -13.51 -5.19 -5.30
C SER A 416 -14.79 -5.79 -5.87
N SER A 417 -15.25 -5.25 -7.01
CA SER A 417 -16.24 -5.88 -7.90
C SER A 417 -17.50 -6.48 -7.22
N THR A 418 -18.02 -5.81 -6.19
CA THR A 418 -19.17 -6.26 -5.36
C THR A 418 -20.15 -5.11 -5.09
N GLU A 419 -21.20 -5.34 -4.31
CA GLU A 419 -22.25 -4.38 -4.00
C GLU A 419 -22.66 -4.45 -2.52
N ILE A 420 -22.79 -3.28 -1.89
CA ILE A 420 -22.96 -3.15 -0.43
C ILE A 420 -23.97 -2.03 -0.15
N ASN A 421 -25.14 -2.36 0.40
CA ASN A 421 -26.22 -1.41 0.68
C ASN A 421 -26.58 -0.52 -0.54
N ASP A 422 -26.82 -1.15 -1.69
CA ASP A 422 -27.08 -0.53 -3.00
C ASP A 422 -25.94 0.38 -3.55
N VAL A 423 -24.75 0.35 -2.92
CA VAL A 423 -23.53 1.01 -3.40
C VAL A 423 -22.64 0.00 -4.10
N LYS A 424 -22.49 0.16 -5.41
CA LYS A 424 -21.56 -0.65 -6.22
C LYS A 424 -20.10 -0.25 -5.99
N ILE A 425 -19.25 -1.24 -5.76
CA ILE A 425 -17.79 -1.14 -5.80
C ILE A 425 -17.37 -1.30 -7.27
N GLU A 426 -16.90 -0.20 -7.88
CA GLU A 426 -16.67 -0.12 -9.32
C GLU A 426 -15.37 -0.77 -9.80
N ASN A 427 -14.37 -0.96 -8.92
CA ASN A 427 -13.06 -1.44 -9.34
C ASN A 427 -13.10 -2.90 -9.81
N GLY A 428 -12.50 -3.15 -10.98
CA GLY A 428 -12.67 -4.40 -11.76
C GLY A 428 -11.63 -5.50 -11.49
N ILE A 429 -10.95 -5.46 -10.34
CA ILE A 429 -9.87 -6.42 -10.02
C ILE A 429 -10.46 -7.81 -9.68
N GLY A 430 -11.55 -7.86 -8.91
CA GLY A 430 -12.31 -9.10 -8.67
C GLY A 430 -12.95 -9.64 -9.96
N ASP A 431 -13.47 -8.76 -10.81
CA ASP A 431 -13.99 -9.12 -12.14
C ASP A 431 -12.92 -9.71 -13.06
N ALA A 432 -11.67 -9.28 -12.95
CA ALA A 432 -10.55 -9.89 -13.67
C ALA A 432 -10.26 -11.31 -13.15
N LEU A 433 -10.20 -11.51 -11.83
CA LEU A 433 -9.99 -12.84 -11.23
C LEU A 433 -11.10 -13.82 -11.60
N VAL A 434 -12.37 -13.44 -11.46
CA VAL A 434 -13.52 -14.30 -11.81
C VAL A 434 -13.48 -14.67 -13.30
N ARG A 435 -13.29 -13.70 -14.21
CA ARG A 435 -13.13 -13.98 -15.66
C ARG A 435 -11.94 -14.89 -15.95
N ARG A 436 -10.83 -14.73 -15.22
CA ARG A 436 -9.62 -15.52 -15.42
C ARG A 436 -9.75 -16.97 -14.93
N ILE A 437 -10.45 -17.20 -13.82
CA ILE A 437 -10.71 -18.54 -13.28
C ILE A 437 -11.71 -19.29 -14.16
N ILE A 438 -12.81 -18.64 -14.57
CA ILE A 438 -13.77 -19.21 -15.54
C ILE A 438 -13.05 -19.57 -16.85
N ARG A 439 -12.10 -18.74 -17.30
CA ARG A 439 -11.23 -19.08 -18.44
C ARG A 439 -10.40 -20.33 -18.17
N ALA A 440 -9.75 -20.45 -17.01
CA ALA A 440 -8.91 -21.60 -16.65
C ALA A 440 -9.71 -22.91 -16.67
N LYS A 441 -10.86 -22.94 -15.98
CA LYS A 441 -11.79 -24.08 -15.94
C LYS A 441 -12.22 -24.51 -17.34
N ARG A 442 -12.64 -23.54 -18.18
CA ARG A 442 -13.11 -23.78 -19.55
C ARG A 442 -12.01 -24.32 -20.47
N GLU A 443 -10.77 -23.90 -20.28
CA GLU A 443 -9.63 -24.27 -21.12
C GLU A 443 -8.85 -25.48 -20.58
N GLY A 444 -9.22 -26.00 -19.40
CA GLY A 444 -8.54 -27.13 -18.76
C GLY A 444 -7.10 -26.83 -18.33
N THR A 445 -6.75 -25.56 -18.15
CA THR A 445 -5.38 -25.13 -17.85
C THR A 445 -5.12 -25.07 -16.35
N PRO A 446 -4.00 -25.61 -15.84
CA PRO A 446 -3.62 -25.42 -14.44
C PRO A 446 -3.36 -23.93 -14.16
N TRP A 447 -4.12 -23.38 -13.21
CA TRP A 447 -4.01 -21.98 -12.79
C TRP A 447 -4.38 -21.85 -11.31
N LYS A 448 -3.55 -21.19 -10.50
CA LYS A 448 -3.84 -20.92 -9.09
C LYS A 448 -3.64 -19.44 -8.75
N CYS A 449 -4.38 -18.95 -7.75
CA CYS A 449 -4.27 -17.61 -7.19
C CYS A 449 -4.03 -17.68 -5.68
N CYS A 450 -2.94 -17.07 -5.22
CA CYS A 450 -2.60 -16.91 -3.81
C CYS A 450 -2.84 -15.46 -3.41
N ILE A 451 -3.70 -15.23 -2.42
CA ILE A 451 -3.95 -13.91 -1.84
C ILE A 451 -3.49 -13.93 -0.38
N ILE A 452 -2.62 -12.99 0.02
CA ILE A 452 -2.24 -12.77 1.42
C ILE A 452 -2.74 -11.38 1.86
N ILE A 453 -3.58 -11.37 2.89
CA ILE A 453 -4.22 -10.16 3.44
C ILE A 453 -4.23 -10.21 4.98
N PRO A 454 -4.28 -9.09 5.71
CA PRO A 454 -4.32 -9.10 7.18
C PRO A 454 -5.52 -9.88 7.73
N LEU A 455 -5.31 -10.64 8.82
CA LEU A 455 -6.40 -11.27 9.60
C LEU A 455 -7.40 -10.21 10.13
N PHE A 456 -6.91 -9.02 10.49
CA PHE A 456 -7.75 -7.88 10.85
C PHE A 456 -7.18 -6.56 10.31
N PRO A 457 -8.04 -5.58 9.97
CA PRO A 457 -7.65 -4.19 9.76
C PRO A 457 -6.88 -3.61 10.95
N GLY A 458 -5.82 -2.85 10.68
CA GLY A 458 -4.89 -2.27 11.67
C GLY A 458 -5.44 -1.05 12.44
N PHE A 459 -6.64 -1.18 13.00
CA PHE A 459 -7.30 -0.19 13.86
C PHE A 459 -7.42 -0.71 15.29
N PRO A 460 -7.53 0.18 16.31
CA PRO A 460 -7.70 -0.24 17.70
C PRO A 460 -9.05 -0.91 17.95
N PHE A 461 -9.15 -1.57 19.11
CA PHE A 461 -10.32 -2.29 19.65
C PHE A 461 -10.58 -3.69 19.07
N THR A 462 -11.27 -4.51 19.87
CA THR A 462 -11.77 -5.84 19.51
C THR A 462 -13.05 -5.74 18.67
N VAL A 463 -13.37 -6.76 17.86
CA VAL A 463 -14.48 -6.72 16.87
C VAL A 463 -15.85 -6.49 17.53
N ASP A 464 -16.01 -6.96 18.77
CA ASP A 464 -17.22 -6.80 19.59
C ASP A 464 -17.32 -5.47 20.36
N HIS A 465 -16.27 -4.65 20.35
CA HIS A 465 -16.27 -3.36 21.05
C HIS A 465 -17.17 -2.34 20.33
N GLY A 466 -17.89 -1.48 21.07
CA GLY A 466 -18.82 -0.50 20.49
C GLY A 466 -18.17 0.32 19.36
N ASP A 467 -17.04 0.96 19.67
CA ASP A 467 -16.31 1.86 18.76
C ASP A 467 -15.57 1.16 17.59
N ALA A 468 -15.61 -0.18 17.50
CA ALA A 468 -14.93 -0.94 16.44
C ALA A 468 -15.66 -0.95 15.07
N SER A 469 -16.55 0.02 14.82
CA SER A 469 -17.34 0.15 13.59
C SER A 469 -16.49 0.10 12.32
N ALA A 470 -15.33 0.76 12.31
CA ALA A 470 -14.42 0.75 11.17
C ALA A 470 -13.88 -0.65 10.84
N ILE A 471 -13.60 -1.48 11.86
CA ILE A 471 -13.14 -2.86 11.69
C ILE A 471 -14.28 -3.70 11.10
N ARG A 472 -15.49 -3.63 11.69
CA ARG A 472 -16.65 -4.40 11.23
C ARG A 472 -17.04 -4.04 9.80
N ILE A 473 -17.09 -2.77 9.44
CA ILE A 473 -17.42 -2.31 8.07
C ILE A 473 -16.37 -2.77 7.05
N ILE A 474 -15.07 -2.71 7.38
CA ILE A 474 -14.03 -3.17 6.44
C ILE A 474 -14.07 -4.70 6.27
N LEU A 475 -14.28 -5.46 7.35
CA LEU A 475 -14.46 -6.91 7.29
C LEU A 475 -15.70 -7.29 6.47
N ASP A 476 -16.82 -6.59 6.66
CA ASP A 476 -18.03 -6.76 5.86
C ASP A 476 -17.77 -6.54 4.36
N CYS A 477 -17.11 -5.44 3.99
CA CYS A 477 -16.74 -5.14 2.60
C CYS A 477 -15.80 -6.19 1.98
N GLN A 478 -14.84 -6.70 2.76
CA GLN A 478 -13.88 -7.71 2.31
C GLN A 478 -14.54 -9.10 2.17
N ASN A 479 -15.42 -9.47 3.11
CA ASN A 479 -16.19 -10.70 3.06
C ASN A 479 -17.18 -10.70 1.89
N ARG A 480 -17.91 -9.60 1.64
CA ARG A 480 -18.79 -9.42 0.47
C ARG A 480 -18.03 -9.35 -0.86
N THR A 481 -16.73 -9.09 -0.83
CA THR A 481 -15.84 -9.17 -2.01
C THR A 481 -15.41 -10.62 -2.26
N LEU A 482 -14.89 -11.30 -1.25
CA LEU A 482 -14.24 -12.60 -1.41
C LEU A 482 -15.23 -13.77 -1.29
N PHE A 483 -15.98 -13.85 -0.20
CA PHE A 483 -16.57 -15.11 0.28
C PHE A 483 -18.11 -15.14 0.33
N ARG A 484 -18.78 -14.01 0.59
CA ARG A 484 -20.18 -13.96 1.04
C ARG A 484 -21.12 -13.28 0.05
N GLY A 485 -22.27 -13.92 -0.16
CA GLY A 485 -23.32 -13.44 -1.07
C GLY A 485 -23.00 -13.69 -2.54
N GLU A 486 -24.03 -13.61 -3.37
CA GLU A 486 -24.00 -13.99 -4.79
C GLU A 486 -23.02 -13.15 -5.63
N ASN A 487 -22.76 -11.90 -5.23
CA ASN A 487 -21.83 -10.99 -5.91
C ASN A 487 -20.34 -11.21 -5.54
N SER A 488 -20.03 -12.01 -4.52
CA SER A 488 -18.65 -12.30 -4.12
C SER A 488 -17.91 -13.17 -5.15
N ILE A 489 -16.57 -13.13 -5.13
CA ILE A 489 -15.75 -13.98 -6.02
C ILE A 489 -16.10 -15.46 -5.84
N TYR A 490 -16.21 -15.96 -4.60
CA TYR A 490 -16.55 -17.35 -4.32
C TYR A 490 -17.99 -17.68 -4.74
N GLY A 491 -18.95 -16.79 -4.48
CA GLY A 491 -20.35 -16.96 -4.90
C GLY A 491 -20.49 -17.07 -6.42
N ARG A 492 -19.82 -16.17 -7.16
CA ARG A 492 -19.83 -16.11 -8.63
C ARG A 492 -19.15 -17.32 -9.27
N LEU A 493 -18.12 -17.89 -8.64
CA LEU A 493 -17.46 -19.11 -9.10
C LEU A 493 -18.32 -20.35 -8.85
N ARG A 494 -18.95 -20.45 -7.67
CA ARG A 494 -19.88 -21.55 -7.34
C ARG A 494 -21.13 -21.55 -8.23
N ALA A 495 -21.58 -20.38 -8.67
CA ALA A 495 -22.66 -20.23 -9.67
C ALA A 495 -22.29 -20.77 -11.07
N GLU A 496 -20.99 -20.90 -11.40
CA GLU A 496 -20.46 -21.48 -12.65
C GLU A 496 -19.98 -22.94 -12.47
N GLU A 497 -20.40 -23.62 -11.39
CA GLU A 497 -19.98 -24.98 -11.01
C GLU A 497 -18.44 -25.13 -10.83
N ILE A 498 -17.80 -24.07 -10.33
CA ILE A 498 -16.38 -24.02 -9.96
C ILE A 498 -16.27 -23.97 -8.43
N GLU A 499 -15.59 -24.93 -7.82
CA GLU A 499 -15.17 -24.80 -6.42
C GLU A 499 -14.01 -23.77 -6.36
N PRO A 500 -14.15 -22.65 -5.63
CA PRO A 500 -13.13 -21.61 -5.57
C PRO A 500 -11.78 -22.14 -5.10
N GLU A 501 -11.78 -23.00 -4.09
CA GLU A 501 -10.59 -23.50 -3.39
C GLU A 501 -9.65 -24.34 -4.26
N ASP A 502 -10.06 -24.78 -5.46
CA ASP A 502 -9.18 -25.40 -6.46
C ASP A 502 -8.31 -24.37 -7.22
N TYR A 503 -8.78 -23.11 -7.33
CA TYR A 503 -8.18 -22.06 -8.17
C TYR A 503 -7.74 -20.81 -7.41
N ILE A 504 -8.31 -20.53 -6.24
CA ILE A 504 -8.04 -19.33 -5.44
C ILE A 504 -8.11 -19.67 -3.95
N ARG A 505 -7.05 -19.31 -3.20
CA ARG A 505 -7.03 -19.41 -1.73
C ARG A 505 -6.48 -18.14 -1.10
N VAL A 506 -6.97 -17.87 0.11
CA VAL A 506 -6.68 -16.67 0.88
C VAL A 506 -5.97 -17.06 2.18
N PHE A 507 -4.87 -16.37 2.46
CA PHE A 507 -3.98 -16.61 3.58
C PHE A 507 -3.72 -15.30 4.34
N SER A 508 -3.12 -15.43 5.52
CA SER A 508 -2.65 -14.32 6.33
C SER A 508 -1.34 -14.71 7.04
N LEU A 509 -0.77 -13.77 7.77
CA LEU A 509 0.43 -13.97 8.58
C LEU A 509 0.13 -13.71 10.07
N ARG A 510 0.68 -14.55 10.94
CA ARG A 510 0.58 -14.47 12.41
C ARG A 510 1.86 -15.03 13.02
N ASN A 511 2.36 -14.38 14.08
CA ASN A 511 3.55 -14.85 14.80
C ASN A 511 3.25 -14.96 16.31
N TRP A 512 4.17 -15.54 17.07
CA TRP A 512 4.12 -15.69 18.52
C TRP A 512 5.41 -15.20 19.19
N GLY A 513 5.40 -15.12 20.52
CA GLY A 513 6.56 -14.78 21.32
C GLY A 513 6.33 -15.07 22.80
N LYS A 514 7.38 -14.92 23.61
CA LYS A 514 7.33 -15.18 25.06
C LYS A 514 7.72 -13.91 25.82
N MET A 515 6.83 -13.45 26.70
CA MET A 515 7.00 -12.24 27.50
C MET A 515 7.95 -12.50 28.69
N ARG A 516 8.41 -11.41 29.33
CA ARG A 516 9.37 -11.44 30.45
C ARG A 516 8.95 -12.34 31.62
N ASP A 517 7.66 -12.42 31.91
CA ASP A 517 7.09 -13.24 32.99
C ASP A 517 6.92 -14.74 32.60
N GLY A 518 7.28 -15.09 31.36
CA GLY A 518 7.14 -16.42 30.80
C GLY A 518 5.82 -16.68 30.09
N VAL A 519 4.88 -15.73 30.04
CA VAL A 519 3.62 -15.90 29.31
C VAL A 519 3.88 -15.86 27.80
N VAL A 520 3.47 -16.92 27.09
CA VAL A 520 3.44 -16.90 25.62
C VAL A 520 2.27 -16.06 25.11
N THR A 521 2.49 -15.36 24.00
CA THR A 521 1.53 -14.45 23.36
C THR A 521 1.59 -14.58 21.84
N THR A 522 0.56 -14.09 21.13
CA THR A 522 0.50 -14.06 19.66
C THR A 522 -0.13 -12.75 19.17
N GLU A 523 0.34 -12.28 18.02
CA GLU A 523 -0.18 -11.10 17.34
C GLU A 523 -0.17 -11.36 15.82
N ILE A 524 -1.03 -10.64 15.09
CA ILE A 524 -1.05 -10.68 13.63
C ILE A 524 0.23 -10.06 13.08
N VAL A 525 0.85 -10.68 12.07
CA VAL A 525 1.87 -10.00 11.27
C VAL A 525 1.12 -9.18 10.24
N TYR A 526 1.22 -7.86 10.32
CA TYR A 526 0.36 -6.97 9.56
C TYR A 526 0.89 -6.76 8.15
N ILE A 527 0.26 -7.42 7.17
CA ILE A 527 0.54 -7.25 5.74
C ILE A 527 0.13 -5.85 5.31
N HIS A 528 1.13 -4.98 5.18
CA HIS A 528 1.01 -3.66 4.59
C HIS A 528 1.53 -3.60 3.15
N GLY A 529 2.12 -4.67 2.62
CA GLY A 529 2.48 -4.78 1.20
C GLY A 529 1.32 -4.44 0.24
N LYS A 530 1.66 -4.01 -0.97
CA LYS A 530 0.72 -3.82 -2.10
C LYS A 530 1.36 -4.38 -3.38
N ILE A 531 1.37 -5.69 -3.49
CA ILE A 531 2.10 -6.46 -4.50
C ILE A 531 1.14 -7.28 -5.34
N CYS A 532 1.45 -7.41 -6.63
CA CYS A 532 0.93 -8.48 -7.48
C CYS A 532 2.08 -9.07 -8.31
N ILE A 533 2.28 -10.38 -8.30
CA ILE A 533 3.24 -11.10 -9.13
C ILE A 533 2.45 -12.06 -10.03
N VAL A 534 2.79 -12.09 -11.31
CA VAL A 534 2.08 -12.89 -12.33
C VAL A 534 3.07 -13.74 -13.12
N ASP A 535 2.80 -15.05 -13.15
CA ASP A 535 3.57 -16.09 -13.84
C ASP A 535 5.10 -16.02 -13.61
N ASP A 536 5.56 -15.51 -12.46
CA ASP A 536 6.97 -15.17 -12.18
C ASP A 536 7.65 -14.33 -13.29
N ARG A 537 6.88 -13.62 -14.12
CA ARG A 537 7.34 -12.83 -15.28
C ARG A 537 7.03 -11.33 -15.17
N LEU A 538 6.01 -10.97 -14.39
CA LEU A 538 5.59 -9.59 -14.14
C LEU A 538 5.41 -9.36 -12.64
N ALA A 539 5.86 -8.21 -12.16
CA ALA A 539 5.54 -7.72 -10.82
C ALA A 539 4.86 -6.33 -10.89
N ILE A 540 3.97 -6.05 -9.94
CA ILE A 540 3.42 -4.73 -9.65
C ILE A 540 3.71 -4.45 -8.17
N ILE A 541 4.38 -3.33 -7.87
CA ILE A 541 4.76 -2.90 -6.51
C ILE A 541 4.41 -1.42 -6.35
N GLY A 542 3.75 -1.02 -5.27
CA GLY A 542 3.33 0.37 -5.08
C GLY A 542 2.73 0.68 -3.71
N SER A 543 2.00 1.79 -3.63
CA SER A 543 1.24 2.22 -2.45
C SER A 543 -0.26 1.86 -2.52
N ALA A 544 -0.77 1.55 -3.72
CA ALA A 544 -2.19 1.37 -4.00
C ALA A 544 -2.76 0.05 -3.49
N ASN A 545 -3.74 0.14 -2.58
CA ASN A 545 -4.48 -1.01 -2.07
C ASN A 545 -5.52 -1.52 -3.09
N ILE A 546 -6.03 -2.74 -2.93
CA ILE A 546 -7.17 -3.24 -3.72
C ILE A 546 -8.47 -2.74 -3.06
N ASN A 547 -8.81 -1.48 -3.35
CA ASN A 547 -10.07 -0.84 -2.99
C ASN A 547 -10.35 0.39 -3.87
N GLU A 548 -11.59 0.88 -3.87
CA GLU A 548 -11.99 2.08 -4.64
C GLU A 548 -11.10 3.31 -4.35
N ARG A 549 -10.72 3.49 -3.09
CA ARG A 549 -9.95 4.63 -2.58
C ARG A 549 -8.61 4.75 -3.32
N SER A 550 -7.91 3.64 -3.53
CA SER A 550 -6.64 3.59 -4.25
C SER A 550 -6.79 3.41 -5.77
N GLN A 551 -7.87 2.78 -6.27
CA GLN A 551 -7.96 2.32 -7.66
C GLN A 551 -8.72 3.25 -8.63
N ARG A 552 -9.65 4.11 -8.17
CA ARG A 552 -10.44 4.99 -9.09
C ARG A 552 -9.66 6.17 -9.67
N GLY A 553 -8.62 6.64 -8.98
CA GLY A 553 -7.80 7.80 -9.39
C GLY A 553 -8.33 9.17 -8.94
N ASP A 554 -9.63 9.32 -8.71
CA ASP A 554 -10.26 10.55 -8.21
C ASP A 554 -10.27 10.68 -6.67
N ARG A 555 -10.07 9.57 -5.98
CA ARG A 555 -9.97 9.44 -4.52
C ARG A 555 -8.54 9.65 -4.03
N ASP A 556 -7.89 8.69 -3.39
CA ASP A 556 -6.52 8.88 -2.88
C ASP A 556 -5.51 8.90 -4.03
N SER A 557 -4.40 9.64 -3.84
CA SER A 557 -3.30 9.58 -4.80
C SER A 557 -2.29 8.52 -4.44
N GLU A 558 -1.86 7.76 -5.45
CA GLU A 558 -1.04 6.56 -5.31
C GLU A 558 0.01 6.46 -6.42
N LEU A 559 1.06 5.68 -6.18
CA LEU A 559 2.05 5.28 -7.18
C LEU A 559 2.19 3.76 -7.21
N ALA A 560 2.41 3.21 -8.41
CA ALA A 560 2.88 1.83 -8.57
C ALA A 560 3.87 1.73 -9.74
N ALA A 561 4.71 0.71 -9.69
CA ALA A 561 5.60 0.29 -10.74
C ALA A 561 5.08 -1.01 -11.34
N VAL A 562 5.08 -1.12 -12.67
CA VAL A 562 4.94 -2.40 -13.40
C VAL A 562 6.30 -2.78 -13.91
N ILE A 563 6.77 -3.98 -13.55
CA ILE A 563 8.12 -4.47 -13.81
C ILE A 563 8.04 -5.80 -14.57
N ARG A 564 8.87 -5.98 -15.59
CA ARG A 564 9.14 -7.26 -16.24
C ARG A 564 10.65 -7.39 -16.41
N ASP A 565 11.21 -8.57 -16.20
CA ASP A 565 12.64 -8.75 -16.46
C ASP A 565 12.91 -9.04 -17.95
N THR A 566 14.14 -8.79 -18.40
CA THR A 566 14.67 -9.35 -19.66
C THR A 566 15.78 -10.38 -19.40
N ASP A 567 16.27 -10.46 -18.17
CA ASP A 567 17.04 -11.59 -17.65
C ASP A 567 16.05 -12.71 -17.29
N MET A 568 15.89 -13.64 -18.23
CA MET A 568 15.06 -14.83 -18.12
C MET A 568 15.90 -16.00 -17.62
N ILE A 569 15.37 -16.76 -16.66
CA ILE A 569 15.98 -17.99 -16.15
C ILE A 569 15.04 -19.18 -16.40
N GLU A 570 15.63 -20.37 -16.44
CA GLU A 570 14.87 -21.62 -16.43
C GLU A 570 14.23 -21.81 -15.05
N GLY A 571 12.95 -22.21 -15.03
CA GLY A 571 12.18 -22.56 -13.83
C GLY A 571 11.08 -23.57 -14.20
N MET A 572 10.17 -23.84 -13.28
CA MET A 572 9.08 -24.81 -13.46
C MET A 572 7.72 -24.17 -13.18
N MET A 573 6.67 -24.63 -13.86
CA MET A 573 5.31 -24.11 -13.69
C MET A 573 4.28 -25.19 -14.07
N ALA A 574 3.51 -25.70 -13.10
CA ALA A 574 2.63 -26.87 -13.26
C ALA A 574 3.33 -28.13 -13.82
N GLY A 575 4.54 -28.43 -13.34
CA GLY A 575 5.32 -29.62 -13.68
C GLY A 575 5.99 -29.57 -15.05
N VAL A 576 5.97 -28.43 -15.76
CA VAL A 576 6.66 -28.25 -17.04
C VAL A 576 7.70 -27.13 -16.98
N PRO A 577 8.83 -27.24 -17.71
CA PRO A 577 9.81 -26.17 -17.83
C PRO A 577 9.21 -24.89 -18.37
N PHE A 578 9.49 -23.76 -17.72
CA PHE A 578 8.90 -22.47 -18.02
C PHE A 578 9.92 -21.37 -17.72
N GLU A 579 10.27 -20.53 -18.71
CA GLU A 579 11.17 -19.41 -18.43
C GLU A 579 10.48 -18.43 -17.47
N VAL A 580 11.19 -17.92 -16.47
CA VAL A 580 10.70 -16.92 -15.51
C VAL A 580 11.62 -15.70 -15.49
N GLY A 581 11.09 -14.52 -15.17
CA GLY A 581 11.88 -13.28 -15.14
C GLY A 581 12.53 -13.11 -13.78
N ARG A 582 13.87 -13.00 -13.72
CA ARG A 582 14.65 -13.07 -12.47
C ARG A 582 14.09 -12.17 -11.37
N PHE A 583 13.79 -10.90 -11.65
CA PHE A 583 13.21 -9.96 -10.69
C PHE A 583 11.92 -10.46 -10.02
N ALA A 584 10.99 -11.02 -10.79
CA ALA A 584 9.67 -11.43 -10.31
C ALA A 584 9.73 -12.78 -9.58
N HIS A 585 10.43 -13.76 -10.17
CA HIS A 585 10.69 -15.06 -9.56
C HIS A 585 11.41 -14.92 -8.20
N THR A 586 12.55 -14.22 -8.15
CA THR A 586 13.34 -14.11 -6.91
C THR A 586 12.59 -13.41 -5.78
N LEU A 587 11.73 -12.43 -6.09
CA LEU A 587 10.83 -11.82 -5.11
C LEU A 587 9.81 -12.83 -4.58
N ARG A 588 9.17 -13.59 -5.47
CA ARG A 588 8.13 -14.57 -5.14
C ARG A 588 8.69 -15.72 -4.29
N VAL A 589 9.86 -16.24 -4.64
CA VAL A 589 10.62 -17.21 -3.81
C VAL A 589 10.98 -16.60 -2.45
N ARG A 590 11.52 -15.37 -2.42
CA ARG A 590 11.95 -14.70 -1.19
C ARG A 590 10.79 -14.45 -0.20
N LEU A 591 9.61 -14.05 -0.69
CA LEU A 591 8.41 -13.87 0.14
C LEU A 591 7.89 -15.22 0.66
N MET A 592 7.75 -16.23 -0.22
CA MET A 592 7.28 -17.55 0.20
C MET A 592 8.21 -18.22 1.22
N ARG A 593 9.54 -18.11 1.08
CA ARG A 593 10.52 -18.63 2.03
C ARG A 593 10.34 -18.05 3.44
N GLU A 594 10.16 -16.72 3.54
CA GLU A 594 9.91 -16.01 4.81
C GLU A 594 8.59 -16.44 5.45
N HIS A 595 7.51 -16.52 4.68
CA HIS A 595 6.18 -16.83 5.20
C HIS A 595 6.08 -18.23 5.82
N ILE A 596 6.85 -19.22 5.34
CA ILE A 596 6.92 -20.57 5.95
C ILE A 596 8.17 -20.80 6.83
N GLY A 597 8.96 -19.76 7.11
CA GLY A 597 9.99 -19.78 8.15
C GLY A 597 11.36 -20.33 7.73
N VAL A 598 11.67 -20.35 6.44
CA VAL A 598 13.04 -20.58 5.95
C VAL A 598 13.90 -19.37 6.30
N ASP A 599 15.12 -19.58 6.80
CA ASP A 599 16.03 -18.48 7.15
C ASP A 599 16.63 -17.83 5.89
N VAL A 600 15.89 -16.83 5.39
CA VAL A 600 16.23 -15.99 4.25
C VAL A 600 17.49 -15.15 4.45
N ASP A 601 17.90 -14.88 5.70
CA ASP A 601 19.12 -14.14 5.98
C ASP A 601 20.34 -15.09 5.88
N ALA A 602 20.25 -16.27 6.51
CA ALA A 602 21.29 -17.30 6.41
C ALA A 602 21.55 -17.76 4.96
N LEU A 603 20.49 -18.00 4.19
CA LEU A 603 20.61 -18.32 2.76
C LEU A 603 21.30 -17.21 1.97
N THR A 604 21.04 -15.93 2.31
CA THR A 604 21.68 -14.79 1.63
C THR A 604 23.19 -14.73 1.95
N ASP A 605 23.61 -15.10 3.16
CA ASP A 605 25.02 -15.17 3.55
C ASP A 605 25.75 -16.35 2.89
N GLU A 606 25.12 -17.52 2.75
CA GLU A 606 25.68 -18.66 2.00
C GLU A 606 25.85 -18.35 0.50
N ASP A 607 24.94 -17.59 -0.08
CA ASP A 607 25.00 -17.08 -1.47
C ASP A 607 26.16 -16.09 -1.69
N TYR A 608 26.67 -15.44 -0.63
CA TYR A 608 27.90 -14.65 -0.68
C TYR A 608 29.16 -15.51 -0.55
N VAL A 609 29.23 -16.40 0.44
CA VAL A 609 30.42 -17.25 0.70
C VAL A 609 30.75 -18.14 -0.51
N SER A 610 29.73 -18.79 -1.08
CA SER A 610 29.87 -19.65 -2.26
C SER A 610 30.34 -18.91 -3.52
N ARG A 611 30.06 -17.61 -3.64
CA ARG A 611 30.58 -16.75 -4.73
C ARG A 611 32.03 -16.34 -4.50
N ASP A 612 32.42 -16.02 -3.27
CA ASP A 612 33.80 -15.67 -2.95
C ASP A 612 34.74 -16.87 -3.12
N GLU A 613 34.37 -18.10 -2.72
CA GLU A 613 35.20 -19.30 -2.95
C GLU A 613 35.50 -19.55 -4.44
N ASN A 614 34.52 -19.33 -5.32
CA ASN A 614 34.69 -19.43 -6.77
C ASN A 614 35.56 -18.30 -7.37
N SER A 615 35.91 -17.28 -6.61
CA SER A 615 36.71 -16.13 -7.09
C SER A 615 38.22 -16.24 -6.79
N TYR A 616 38.65 -17.14 -5.89
CA TYR A 616 40.04 -17.26 -5.45
C TYR A 616 40.71 -18.61 -5.79
N HIS A 617 40.81 -18.93 -7.08
CA HIS A 617 41.98 -19.69 -7.57
C HIS A 617 43.23 -18.79 -7.60
N GLN A 618 43.64 -18.33 -6.42
CA GLN A 618 44.89 -17.60 -6.21
C GLN A 618 46.04 -18.61 -6.05
N GLU A 619 47.13 -18.42 -6.80
CA GLU A 619 48.26 -19.36 -6.76
C GLU A 619 48.84 -19.49 -5.34
N GLN A 620 49.20 -20.72 -4.96
CA GLN A 620 49.65 -21.03 -3.61
C GLN A 620 50.95 -20.29 -3.27
N TRP A 621 50.84 -19.28 -2.41
CA TRP A 621 51.95 -18.42 -1.98
C TRP A 621 53.11 -19.22 -1.37
N ASP A 622 54.28 -19.18 -2.00
CA ASP A 622 55.51 -19.78 -1.50
C ASP A 622 56.26 -18.79 -0.58
N PRO A 623 56.33 -19.05 0.75
CA PRO A 623 57.01 -18.16 1.70
C PRO A 623 58.54 -18.11 1.53
N ASN A 624 59.14 -18.90 0.63
CA ASN A 624 60.57 -18.85 0.32
C ASN A 624 60.94 -17.78 -0.72
N ALA A 625 59.97 -17.22 -1.45
CA ALA A 625 60.24 -16.30 -2.57
C ALA A 625 60.77 -14.92 -2.16
N GLU A 626 60.43 -14.42 -0.95
CA GLU A 626 60.70 -13.03 -0.53
C GLU A 626 61.59 -12.91 0.73
N GLN A 627 62.76 -13.55 0.74
CA GLN A 627 63.79 -13.33 1.76
C GLN A 627 64.97 -12.45 1.28
N GLN A 628 64.71 -11.18 0.94
CA GLN A 628 65.75 -10.12 0.89
C GLN A 628 65.26 -8.80 1.52
N GLN A 629 65.59 -8.62 2.79
CA GLN A 629 65.53 -7.36 3.56
C GLN A 629 66.97 -6.81 3.74
N PRO A 630 67.22 -5.51 4.07
CA PRO A 630 66.53 -4.74 5.14
C PRO A 630 66.32 -3.21 4.94
N GLY A 631 65.50 -2.56 5.80
CA GLY A 631 65.35 -1.10 5.75
C GLY A 631 64.40 -0.34 6.71
N HIS A 632 64.44 -0.58 8.04
CA HIS A 632 63.95 0.31 9.12
C HIS A 632 62.48 0.86 9.17
N HIS A 633 61.76 0.49 10.25
CA HIS A 633 60.78 1.31 11.03
C HIS A 633 59.48 1.83 10.35
N VAL A 634 58.28 1.84 10.97
CA VAL A 634 57.76 1.47 12.31
C VAL A 634 56.45 0.66 12.13
N THR A 635 56.11 -0.22 13.08
CA THR A 635 54.83 -0.96 13.09
C THR A 635 53.69 -0.16 13.72
N GLU A 636 52.54 -0.04 13.05
CA GLU A 636 51.23 0.16 13.69
C GLU A 636 50.22 -0.87 13.20
N LEU A 637 49.32 -1.29 14.09
CA LEU A 637 48.30 -2.31 13.86
C LEU A 637 46.96 -1.65 13.57
N VAL A 638 46.37 -1.91 12.40
CA VAL A 638 44.97 -1.59 12.09
C VAL A 638 44.28 -2.82 11.50
N HIS A 639 43.74 -3.66 12.39
CA HIS A 639 42.68 -4.60 12.03
C HIS A 639 41.33 -3.92 12.30
N VAL A 640 40.57 -3.67 11.25
CA VAL A 640 39.10 -3.56 11.29
C VAL A 640 38.60 -4.27 10.03
N HIS A 641 37.82 -5.35 10.19
CA HIS A 641 37.07 -5.91 9.07
C HIS A 641 35.87 -5.00 8.78
N GLU A 642 35.68 -4.62 7.52
CA GLU A 642 34.40 -4.15 6.99
C GLU A 642 33.83 -5.24 6.08
N GLU A 643 32.59 -5.67 6.34
CA GLU A 643 31.88 -6.68 5.53
C GLU A 643 31.44 -6.07 4.17
N PRO A 644 31.71 -6.74 3.03
CA PRO A 644 31.42 -6.21 1.70
C PRO A 644 30.02 -6.58 1.19
N ILE A 645 29.10 -5.62 1.10
CA ILE A 645 27.72 -5.86 0.59
C ILE A 645 27.56 -5.49 -0.90
N HIS A 646 27.28 -6.53 -1.70
CA HIS A 646 26.76 -6.63 -3.07
C HIS A 646 27.39 -5.77 -4.20
N ASP A 647 27.85 -6.45 -5.25
CA ASP A 647 28.79 -5.88 -6.22
C ASP A 647 28.18 -4.93 -7.25
N THR A 648 26.91 -5.07 -7.64
CA THR A 648 26.24 -4.10 -8.53
C THR A 648 26.30 -2.67 -7.99
N VAL A 649 26.12 -2.49 -6.68
CA VAL A 649 26.24 -1.18 -6.02
C VAL A 649 27.70 -0.82 -5.77
N ARG A 650 28.60 -1.80 -5.53
CA ARG A 650 30.05 -1.56 -5.38
C ARG A 650 30.66 -1.04 -6.68
N MET A 651 30.37 -1.68 -7.81
CA MET A 651 30.80 -1.26 -9.15
C MET A 651 30.25 0.12 -9.51
N ALA A 652 28.94 0.37 -9.31
CA ALA A 652 28.37 1.69 -9.56
C ALA A 652 28.99 2.78 -8.67
N ALA A 653 29.11 2.55 -7.36
CA ALA A 653 29.67 3.53 -6.43
C ALA A 653 31.18 3.77 -6.64
N HIS A 654 31.96 2.74 -6.99
CA HIS A 654 33.38 2.89 -7.31
C HIS A 654 33.56 3.66 -8.63
N ARG A 655 32.81 3.29 -9.68
CA ARG A 655 32.88 3.96 -10.99
C ARG A 655 32.36 5.40 -10.95
N ILE A 656 31.37 5.74 -10.11
CA ILE A 656 30.97 7.13 -9.84
C ILE A 656 32.13 7.93 -9.17
N LYS A 657 32.90 7.28 -8.29
CA LYS A 657 34.05 7.88 -7.58
C LYS A 657 35.27 8.09 -8.49
N GLU A 658 35.46 7.21 -9.48
CA GLU A 658 36.50 7.33 -10.52
C GLU A 658 36.10 8.27 -11.65
N GLY A 659 34.83 8.19 -12.10
CA GLY A 659 34.25 9.10 -13.08
C GLY A 659 34.37 10.56 -12.64
N ALA A 660 34.04 10.87 -11.38
CA ALA A 660 34.21 12.21 -10.82
C ALA A 660 35.65 12.76 -10.93
N ARG A 661 36.67 11.92 -10.71
CA ARG A 661 38.09 12.29 -10.85
C ARG A 661 38.49 12.57 -12.30
N ASN A 662 37.89 11.85 -13.26
CA ASN A 662 38.09 12.13 -14.69
C ASN A 662 37.34 13.39 -15.14
N THR A 663 36.16 13.67 -14.59
CA THR A 663 35.40 14.90 -14.89
C THR A 663 36.16 16.16 -14.46
N GLU A 664 36.88 16.16 -13.33
CA GLU A 664 37.73 17.30 -12.92
C GLU A 664 38.82 17.63 -13.96
N ARG A 665 39.46 16.62 -14.56
CA ARG A 665 40.43 16.83 -15.67
C ARG A 665 39.76 17.43 -16.90
N THR A 666 38.65 16.85 -17.35
CA THR A 666 37.94 17.30 -18.57
C THR A 666 37.39 18.73 -18.44
N ILE A 667 36.93 19.12 -17.24
CA ILE A 667 36.49 20.50 -16.97
C ILE A 667 37.69 21.47 -16.99
N SER A 668 38.86 21.07 -16.46
CA SER A 668 40.07 21.92 -16.45
C SER A 668 40.53 22.33 -17.87
N GLU A 669 40.52 21.38 -18.82
CA GLU A 669 40.87 21.64 -20.23
C GLU A 669 39.77 22.39 -21.01
N SER A 670 38.53 22.36 -20.50
CA SER A 670 37.39 23.08 -21.10
C SER A 670 37.36 24.56 -20.70
N VAL A 671 37.66 24.87 -19.43
CA VAL A 671 37.61 26.24 -18.88
C VAL A 671 38.74 27.12 -19.44
N SER A 672 39.89 26.54 -19.80
CA SER A 672 41.08 27.25 -20.30
C SER A 672 40.97 27.81 -21.72
N LYS A 673 39.82 27.64 -22.42
CA LYS A 673 39.58 28.18 -23.78
C LYS A 673 38.44 29.22 -23.88
N VAL A 674 37.76 29.56 -22.79
CA VAL A 674 36.60 30.49 -22.81
C VAL A 674 36.91 31.76 -22.01
N SER A 675 37.96 32.49 -22.41
CA SER A 675 38.45 33.68 -21.69
C SER A 675 38.90 34.86 -22.57
N HIS A 676 38.62 34.86 -23.88
CA HIS A 676 38.76 36.04 -24.74
C HIS A 676 37.75 36.10 -25.90
N SER A 677 36.66 36.86 -25.75
CA SER A 677 36.23 37.89 -26.71
C SER A 677 34.87 38.51 -26.32
N ALA A 678 34.83 39.82 -26.18
CA ALA A 678 33.59 40.61 -26.22
C ALA A 678 33.90 41.99 -26.82
N VAL A 679 32.87 42.64 -27.39
CA VAL A 679 32.89 43.99 -28.00
C VAL A 679 33.54 44.10 -29.39
N ALA A 680 32.76 44.62 -30.36
CA ALA A 680 33.10 45.47 -31.52
C ALA A 680 32.20 45.14 -32.74
N ASN A 681 31.66 46.18 -33.39
CA ASN A 681 30.72 46.05 -34.51
C ASN A 681 31.42 46.00 -35.89
N GLY A 682 30.85 45.20 -36.79
CA GLY A 682 30.51 45.64 -38.15
C GLY A 682 31.59 45.61 -39.24
N GLY A 683 31.13 45.43 -40.48
CA GLY A 683 31.96 45.46 -41.69
C GLY A 683 31.60 44.33 -42.67
N ALA A 684 31.43 44.65 -43.94
CA ALA A 684 31.15 43.67 -44.99
C ALA A 684 32.45 43.04 -45.51
N GLY A 685 32.37 41.82 -46.04
CA GLY A 685 33.49 41.16 -46.72
C GLY A 685 33.04 39.90 -47.46
N ASP A 686 32.87 40.01 -48.78
CA ASP A 686 32.71 38.86 -49.68
C ASP A 686 34.09 38.26 -49.99
N LEU A 687 34.18 36.93 -50.04
CA LEU A 687 35.24 36.16 -50.70
C LEU A 687 34.86 34.65 -50.73
N GLY A 688 34.11 34.24 -51.74
CA GLY A 688 33.76 32.83 -51.94
C GLY A 688 34.85 32.00 -52.63
N LEU A 689 35.03 30.74 -52.22
CA LEU A 689 35.74 29.72 -53.00
C LEU A 689 34.85 28.48 -53.22
N LYS A 690 35.06 27.85 -54.38
CA LYS A 690 34.35 26.68 -54.92
C LYS A 690 35.13 25.41 -54.51
N ARG A 691 34.55 24.28 -54.07
CA ARG A 691 33.53 23.37 -54.65
C ARG A 691 34.24 22.05 -54.98
N ASP A 692 33.69 20.89 -54.60
CA ASP A 692 33.51 19.69 -55.46
C ASP A 692 33.12 18.42 -54.67
N GLY A 693 32.38 17.51 -55.33
CA GLY A 693 32.39 16.06 -55.07
C GLY A 693 31.43 15.47 -54.00
N PRO A 694 30.45 14.62 -54.40
CA PRO A 694 29.63 13.81 -53.47
C PRO A 694 29.88 12.29 -53.64
N PHE A 695 28.94 11.47 -53.13
CA PHE A 695 28.72 9.99 -53.25
C PHE A 695 29.23 9.10 -52.10
N PRO A 696 28.61 7.92 -51.85
CA PRO A 696 27.28 7.42 -52.28
C PRO A 696 26.38 6.89 -51.12
N GLN A 697 25.15 6.49 -51.46
CA GLN A 697 24.37 5.46 -50.74
C GLN A 697 24.43 4.13 -51.52
N ASP A 698 24.04 3.04 -50.84
CA ASP A 698 23.48 1.76 -51.34
C ASP A 698 24.27 0.51 -50.94
N GLY A 699 23.54 -0.60 -50.72
CA GLY A 699 24.10 -1.97 -50.72
C GLY A 699 23.71 -2.89 -49.55
N ASP A 700 22.50 -3.45 -49.57
CA ASP A 700 22.19 -4.67 -48.80
C ASP A 700 22.88 -5.90 -49.39
N ALA A 701 23.35 -6.82 -48.55
CA ALA A 701 23.65 -8.21 -48.94
C ALA A 701 23.50 -9.19 -47.76
N LEU A 702 22.68 -10.23 -47.95
CA LEU A 702 22.45 -11.33 -47.01
C LEU A 702 23.72 -12.11 -46.67
N TYR A 703 23.75 -12.67 -45.45
CA TYR A 703 23.85 -14.13 -45.29
C TYR A 703 22.99 -14.59 -44.10
N SER A 704 22.50 -15.82 -44.15
CA SER A 704 21.50 -16.38 -43.24
C SER A 704 21.98 -17.66 -42.56
N PHE A 705 21.58 -17.86 -41.32
CA PHE A 705 21.38 -19.18 -40.71
C PHE A 705 20.12 -19.14 -39.84
N ASP A 706 19.39 -20.24 -39.77
CA ASP A 706 18.13 -20.36 -39.04
C ASP A 706 18.37 -20.78 -37.59
N GLU A 707 17.64 -20.15 -36.66
CA GLU A 707 17.19 -20.74 -35.40
C GLU A 707 16.03 -19.89 -34.81
N GLU A 708 15.36 -20.41 -33.79
CA GLU A 708 13.97 -20.01 -33.48
C GLU A 708 13.81 -18.63 -32.81
N LYS A 709 12.64 -18.00 -33.01
CA LYS A 709 12.38 -16.62 -32.56
C LYS A 709 11.62 -16.58 -31.23
N PRO A 710 12.11 -15.86 -30.20
CA PRO A 710 11.32 -15.60 -28.99
C PRO A 710 10.10 -14.71 -29.31
N VAL A 711 9.00 -14.95 -28.59
CA VAL A 711 7.68 -14.37 -28.87
C VAL A 711 7.64 -12.87 -28.52
N ARG A 712 7.88 -12.02 -29.51
CA ARG A 712 7.59 -10.59 -29.43
C ARG A 712 6.08 -10.35 -29.54
N PHE A 713 5.45 -9.90 -28.45
CA PHE A 713 4.07 -9.40 -28.50
C PHE A 713 3.98 -8.16 -29.41
N THR A 714 3.25 -8.29 -30.52
CA THR A 714 2.97 -7.19 -31.44
C THR A 714 1.88 -6.27 -30.91
N SER A 715 2.06 -4.96 -31.06
CA SER A 715 1.05 -3.96 -30.70
C SER A 715 -0.15 -3.98 -31.65
N ALA A 716 -1.14 -4.84 -31.37
CA ALA A 716 -2.45 -4.85 -32.02
C ALA A 716 -3.51 -5.44 -31.07
N GLY A 717 -4.72 -4.88 -30.95
CA GLY A 717 -5.17 -3.59 -31.49
C GLY A 717 -6.60 -3.25 -31.02
N VAL A 718 -6.80 -2.03 -30.51
CA VAL A 718 -8.14 -1.54 -30.11
C VAL A 718 -8.90 -1.06 -31.36
N PRO A 719 -10.16 -1.48 -31.59
CA PRO A 719 -10.95 -1.03 -32.73
C PRO A 719 -11.27 0.48 -32.68
N ALA A 720 -10.51 1.29 -33.42
CA ALA A 720 -10.75 2.72 -33.54
C ALA A 720 -11.90 3.01 -34.53
N VAL A 721 -13.05 3.46 -34.03
CA VAL A 721 -14.19 3.90 -34.86
C VAL A 721 -13.85 5.22 -35.56
N GLY A 722 -13.39 5.13 -36.82
CA GLY A 722 -12.92 6.27 -37.60
C GLY A 722 -14.02 7.07 -38.29
N ALA A 723 -14.47 8.17 -37.68
CA ALA A 723 -15.34 9.16 -38.34
C ALA A 723 -14.50 10.25 -39.06
N LYS A 724 -14.41 10.18 -40.39
CA LYS A 724 -13.74 11.22 -41.21
C LYS A 724 -14.59 12.48 -41.31
N THR A 725 -14.01 13.64 -41.04
CA THR A 725 -14.67 14.94 -41.23
C THR A 725 -14.60 15.41 -42.69
N SER A 726 -15.71 15.94 -43.20
CA SER A 726 -15.75 16.73 -44.44
C SER A 726 -16.81 17.82 -44.33
N LYS A 727 -16.54 18.98 -44.94
CA LYS A 727 -17.44 20.15 -44.92
C LYS A 727 -18.33 20.14 -46.17
N GLN A 728 -19.59 20.58 -46.05
CA GLN A 728 -20.44 20.90 -47.20
C GLN A 728 -20.53 22.43 -47.42
N PRO A 729 -20.59 22.89 -48.69
CA PRO A 729 -21.10 24.20 -49.08
C PRO A 729 -22.66 24.19 -49.16
N PRO A 730 -23.33 25.35 -49.33
CA PRO A 730 -24.78 25.47 -49.11
C PRO A 730 -25.69 25.03 -50.28
N SER A 731 -26.99 24.89 -49.97
CA SER A 731 -28.11 24.43 -50.81
C SER A 731 -28.38 25.29 -52.06
N PRO A 732 -29.11 24.75 -53.06
CA PRO A 732 -30.49 25.26 -53.26
C PRO A 732 -31.57 24.28 -53.79
N LEU A 733 -32.80 24.49 -53.31
CA LEU A 733 -34.11 24.50 -54.02
C LEU A 733 -34.64 23.30 -54.87
N LYS A 734 -35.75 22.72 -54.35
CA LYS A 734 -37.10 22.53 -54.98
C LYS A 734 -37.39 21.44 -56.04
N ILE A 735 -38.68 21.04 -56.05
CA ILE A 735 -39.46 20.25 -57.03
C ILE A 735 -39.10 18.73 -57.02
N GLN A 736 -39.94 17.75 -56.64
CA GLN A 736 -41.40 17.47 -56.71
C GLN A 736 -41.85 16.77 -58.01
N VAL A 737 -42.85 15.86 -57.89
CA VAL A 737 -43.76 15.31 -58.93
C VAL A 737 -43.60 13.81 -59.32
N SER A 738 -44.50 12.99 -58.72
CA SER A 738 -45.33 11.87 -59.24
C SER A 738 -44.80 10.48 -59.68
N HIS A 739 -45.39 9.47 -59.01
CA HIS A 739 -46.11 8.27 -59.52
C HIS A 739 -45.46 7.23 -60.47
N GLY A 740 -45.71 5.96 -60.12
CA GLY A 740 -45.41 4.75 -60.91
C GLY A 740 -45.90 3.50 -60.16
N THR A 741 -47.21 3.24 -60.20
CA THR A 741 -47.90 2.12 -59.56
C THR A 741 -47.68 0.78 -60.27
N ASP A 742 -47.67 -0.34 -59.53
CA ASP A 742 -48.61 -1.44 -59.80
C ASP A 742 -48.91 -2.32 -58.56
N GLN A 743 -49.90 -3.22 -58.63
CA GLN A 743 -50.52 -3.87 -57.46
C GLN A 743 -50.64 -5.41 -57.51
N SER A 744 -50.41 -6.06 -56.35
CA SER A 744 -51.13 -7.27 -55.87
C SER A 744 -50.77 -7.50 -54.38
N CYS A 745 -51.61 -7.23 -53.37
CA CYS A 745 -52.86 -7.89 -52.96
C CYS A 745 -52.64 -9.34 -52.41
N VAL A 746 -53.18 -9.76 -51.24
CA VAL A 746 -54.10 -9.08 -50.30
C VAL A 746 -54.16 -9.80 -48.90
N ARG A 747 -54.03 -9.04 -47.78
CA ARG A 747 -54.80 -9.13 -46.47
C ARG A 747 -54.74 -10.42 -45.60
N GLU A 748 -55.15 -10.49 -44.31
CA GLU A 748 -55.57 -9.57 -43.19
C GLU A 748 -55.62 -10.42 -41.87
N ASP A 749 -55.71 -9.94 -40.61
CA ASP A 749 -55.62 -8.62 -39.94
C ASP A 749 -55.33 -8.81 -38.41
N GLN A 750 -55.20 -7.71 -37.63
CA GLN A 750 -55.39 -7.57 -36.16
C GLN A 750 -54.39 -8.29 -35.20
N GLN A 751 -53.67 -7.70 -34.22
CA GLN A 751 -53.68 -6.44 -33.44
C GLN A 751 -54.40 -6.50 -32.06
N VAL A 752 -53.81 -5.79 -31.07
CA VAL A 752 -54.37 -5.24 -29.79
C VAL A 752 -53.84 -5.84 -28.45
N ASP A 753 -53.22 -4.96 -27.65
CA ASP A 753 -52.80 -5.00 -26.22
C ASP A 753 -53.96 -4.53 -25.28
N PRO A 754 -53.92 -4.52 -23.91
CA PRO A 754 -52.81 -4.75 -22.96
C PRO A 754 -53.16 -5.58 -21.68
N ASN A 755 -52.21 -5.60 -20.71
CA ASN A 755 -52.29 -6.07 -19.30
C ASN A 755 -53.27 -5.23 -18.42
N PRO A 756 -53.89 -5.74 -17.32
CA PRO A 756 -53.27 -5.64 -15.97
C PRO A 756 -53.65 -6.70 -14.87
N ASP A 757 -52.89 -6.69 -13.77
CA ASP A 757 -53.18 -7.02 -12.33
C ASP A 757 -53.80 -8.37 -11.83
N ALA A 758 -52.93 -9.21 -11.21
CA ALA A 758 -52.93 -9.81 -9.84
C ALA A 758 -54.23 -10.03 -8.97
N PRO A 759 -54.22 -10.85 -7.86
CA PRO A 759 -53.48 -12.09 -7.50
C PRO A 759 -54.37 -13.16 -6.76
N PHE A 760 -53.76 -14.06 -5.95
CA PHE A 760 -54.29 -14.95 -4.85
C PHE A 760 -54.47 -16.49 -5.05
N ASP A 761 -54.32 -17.20 -3.91
CA ASP A 761 -54.16 -18.66 -3.66
C ASP A 761 -55.34 -19.60 -3.96
N ALA A 762 -55.08 -20.92 -4.06
CA ALA A 762 -55.53 -21.91 -3.04
C ALA A 762 -55.14 -23.40 -3.30
N HIS A 763 -54.40 -23.98 -2.34
CA HIS A 763 -54.40 -25.35 -1.80
C HIS A 763 -54.55 -26.65 -2.65
N ALA A 764 -53.60 -27.55 -2.36
CA ALA A 764 -53.44 -28.94 -2.79
C ALA A 764 -54.46 -29.98 -2.26
N ALA A 765 -54.51 -31.12 -2.95
CA ALA A 765 -54.70 -32.49 -2.41
C ALA A 765 -54.36 -33.55 -3.50
N ASP A 766 -54.17 -34.85 -3.26
CA ASP A 766 -53.47 -35.66 -2.24
C ASP A 766 -53.58 -37.17 -2.67
N ARG A 767 -52.72 -38.06 -2.16
CA ARG A 767 -52.85 -39.55 -2.03
C ARG A 767 -52.67 -40.58 -3.18
N ASP A 768 -51.85 -41.58 -2.82
CA ASP A 768 -52.02 -43.05 -2.88
C ASP A 768 -52.08 -43.84 -4.22
N ALA A 769 -51.59 -45.09 -4.33
CA ALA A 769 -50.60 -45.90 -3.57
C ALA A 769 -50.36 -47.29 -4.24
N VAL A 770 -49.21 -47.96 -3.97
CA VAL A 770 -49.02 -49.45 -3.84
C VAL A 770 -49.27 -50.35 -5.09
N ASP A 771 -48.53 -51.44 -5.41
CA ASP A 771 -47.27 -52.09 -4.97
C ASP A 771 -46.94 -53.29 -5.93
N VAL A 772 -45.90 -54.09 -5.61
CA VAL A 772 -45.60 -55.49 -6.01
C VAL A 772 -44.66 -55.71 -7.21
N GLY A 773 -43.63 -56.55 -7.00
CA GLY A 773 -42.72 -57.06 -8.04
C GLY A 773 -42.04 -58.39 -7.66
N ALA A 774 -41.50 -59.11 -8.66
CA ALA A 774 -40.73 -60.36 -8.59
C ALA A 774 -40.32 -60.80 -10.03
N HIS A 775 -39.34 -61.68 -10.32
CA HIS A 775 -38.01 -62.00 -9.77
C HIS A 775 -37.35 -63.02 -10.75
N THR A 776 -36.03 -62.91 -11.03
CA THR A 776 -35.08 -63.96 -11.52
C THR A 776 -35.41 -64.77 -12.81
N ALA A 777 -34.46 -65.14 -13.70
CA ALA A 777 -33.33 -66.06 -13.42
C ALA A 777 -32.32 -66.27 -14.61
N TYR A 778 -31.03 -66.40 -14.22
CA TYR A 778 -29.95 -67.28 -14.77
C TYR A 778 -29.18 -67.07 -16.11
N GLN A 779 -27.93 -67.57 -16.04
CA GLN A 779 -26.74 -67.59 -16.93
C GLN A 779 -26.70 -68.88 -17.83
N PRO A 780 -25.68 -69.23 -18.71
CA PRO A 780 -24.23 -69.00 -18.55
C PRO A 780 -23.22 -68.98 -19.77
N SER A 781 -21.95 -68.67 -19.41
CA SER A 781 -20.64 -69.21 -19.85
C SER A 781 -20.08 -69.16 -21.31
N PHE A 782 -19.11 -68.24 -21.49
CA PHE A 782 -17.68 -68.46 -21.88
C PHE A 782 -17.21 -69.33 -23.08
N SER A 783 -16.30 -68.73 -23.86
CA SER A 783 -15.18 -69.34 -24.61
C SER A 783 -13.96 -68.37 -24.59
N THR A 784 -12.80 -68.73 -25.18
CA THR A 784 -11.48 -68.17 -24.81
C THR A 784 -10.43 -68.09 -25.96
N LEU A 785 -9.31 -67.35 -25.70
CA LEU A 785 -8.02 -67.26 -26.45
C LEU A 785 -8.03 -66.43 -27.77
N ASP A 786 -7.02 -65.61 -28.12
CA ASP A 786 -5.82 -65.08 -27.43
C ASP A 786 -5.24 -63.84 -28.21
N HIS A 787 -4.14 -63.23 -27.70
CA HIS A 787 -3.22 -62.21 -28.27
C HIS A 787 -3.49 -60.68 -28.10
N ASN A 788 -2.79 -60.12 -27.10
CA ASN A 788 -1.76 -59.06 -27.20
C ASN A 788 -2.08 -57.57 -27.56
N ASP A 789 -2.05 -56.74 -26.50
CA ASP A 789 -0.99 -55.72 -26.19
C ASP A 789 -1.20 -54.19 -26.44
N TRP A 790 -0.93 -53.39 -25.37
CA TRP A 790 -0.76 -51.91 -25.22
C TRP A 790 -1.85 -50.96 -25.77
N THR A 791 -2.39 -49.96 -25.03
CA THR A 791 -2.30 -49.59 -23.59
C THR A 791 -3.48 -48.68 -23.22
N GLU A 792 -3.95 -48.77 -21.97
CA GLU A 792 -4.76 -47.72 -21.31
C GLU A 792 -3.83 -46.87 -20.42
N ASP A 793 -3.89 -45.54 -20.49
CA ASP A 793 -3.47 -44.62 -19.39
C ASP A 793 -3.73 -43.14 -19.80
N LYS A 794 -4.93 -42.61 -19.49
CA LYS A 794 -5.22 -41.14 -19.52
C LYS A 794 -6.31 -40.68 -18.54
N ASP A 795 -7.34 -41.49 -18.28
CA ASP A 795 -8.55 -41.02 -17.58
C ASP A 795 -8.47 -41.06 -16.03
N THR A 796 -7.34 -41.50 -15.47
CA THR A 796 -7.13 -41.73 -14.02
C THR A 796 -6.54 -40.54 -13.25
N ALA A 797 -6.12 -39.46 -13.92
CA ALA A 797 -5.47 -38.32 -13.27
C ALA A 797 -6.44 -37.34 -12.60
N TYR A 798 -7.54 -36.98 -13.28
CA TYR A 798 -8.36 -35.80 -12.94
C TYR A 798 -9.19 -35.91 -11.64
N ASN A 799 -9.28 -37.09 -11.02
CA ASN A 799 -10.10 -37.36 -9.83
C ASN A 799 -9.29 -37.71 -8.57
N GLN A 800 -7.97 -37.49 -8.56
CA GLN A 800 -7.11 -37.87 -7.43
C GLN A 800 -7.05 -36.86 -6.26
N PRO A 801 -7.10 -35.52 -6.43
CA PRO A 801 -6.97 -34.57 -5.32
C PRO A 801 -8.03 -34.77 -4.22
N THR A 802 -9.30 -34.89 -4.61
CA THR A 802 -10.43 -35.17 -3.70
C THR A 802 -10.29 -36.52 -2.98
N GLN A 803 -9.63 -37.51 -3.60
CA GLN A 803 -9.36 -38.80 -2.96
C GLN A 803 -8.16 -38.77 -2.00
N ARG A 804 -7.09 -38.02 -2.29
CA ARG A 804 -6.01 -37.76 -1.31
C ARG A 804 -6.58 -37.06 -0.07
N ARG A 805 -7.34 -35.98 -0.27
CA ARG A 805 -8.03 -35.22 0.81
C ARG A 805 -8.89 -36.12 1.70
N GLN A 806 -9.66 -37.04 1.10
CA GLN A 806 -10.45 -38.02 1.86
C GLN A 806 -9.62 -39.08 2.60
N ARG A 807 -8.41 -39.45 2.13
CA ARG A 807 -7.56 -40.44 2.81
C ARG A 807 -6.97 -39.87 4.10
N HIS A 808 -6.35 -38.69 4.07
CA HIS A 808 -5.81 -38.09 5.30
C HIS A 808 -6.92 -37.77 6.33
N LEU A 809 -8.11 -37.36 5.89
CA LEU A 809 -9.30 -37.20 6.76
C LEU A 809 -9.91 -38.53 7.29
N GLN A 810 -9.43 -39.69 6.81
CA GLN A 810 -9.85 -41.01 7.29
C GLN A 810 -8.77 -41.73 8.10
N GLU A 811 -7.48 -41.52 7.78
CA GLU A 811 -6.34 -42.13 8.47
C GLU A 811 -6.17 -41.65 9.93
N ASP A 812 -6.72 -40.49 10.28
CA ASP A 812 -6.66 -39.96 11.65
C ASP A 812 -7.74 -40.54 12.60
N LYS A 813 -8.65 -41.40 12.09
CA LYS A 813 -9.70 -42.07 12.89
C LYS A 813 -9.16 -43.23 13.74
N GLY A 814 -8.18 -42.95 14.60
CA GLY A 814 -7.65 -43.96 15.54
C GLY A 814 -6.51 -43.53 16.47
N LYS A 815 -5.97 -42.31 16.36
CA LYS A 815 -4.89 -41.83 17.25
C LYS A 815 -5.44 -40.95 18.37
N GLN A 816 -4.66 -40.77 19.44
CA GLN A 816 -4.94 -39.74 20.45
C GLN A 816 -4.60 -38.35 19.88
N PRO A 817 -5.27 -37.28 20.34
CA PRO A 817 -5.21 -35.95 19.70
C PRO A 817 -3.90 -35.23 20.01
N GLY A 818 -2.81 -35.64 19.36
CA GLY A 818 -1.60 -34.84 19.25
C GLY A 818 -1.79 -33.63 18.32
N ALA A 819 -0.71 -32.90 18.07
CA ALA A 819 -0.64 -31.99 16.93
C ALA A 819 -0.63 -32.80 15.62
N THR A 820 -1.11 -32.19 14.53
CA THR A 820 -0.74 -32.58 13.18
C THR A 820 0.79 -32.66 13.06
N ARG A 821 1.32 -33.56 12.24
CA ARG A 821 2.77 -33.68 12.04
C ARG A 821 3.27 -32.40 11.35
N ALA A 822 4.26 -31.72 11.94
CA ALA A 822 4.88 -30.55 11.32
C ALA A 822 5.36 -30.87 9.90
N PRO A 823 5.12 -29.97 8.92
CA PRO A 823 5.56 -30.18 7.54
C PRO A 823 7.08 -30.29 7.47
N TYR A 824 7.57 -31.07 6.53
CA TYR A 824 8.98 -30.99 6.15
C TYR A 824 9.12 -29.93 5.06
N ILE A 825 9.89 -28.88 5.35
CA ILE A 825 10.16 -27.80 4.41
C ILE A 825 11.58 -27.97 3.88
N ASP A 826 11.68 -28.19 2.58
CA ASP A 826 12.94 -28.12 1.85
C ASP A 826 13.18 -26.63 1.47
N PRO A 827 14.32 -26.02 1.82
CA PRO A 827 14.63 -24.65 1.44
C PRO A 827 14.54 -24.37 -0.06
N ASP A 828 14.69 -25.38 -0.93
CA ASP A 828 14.78 -25.21 -2.39
C ASP A 828 13.50 -25.67 -3.15
N CYS A 829 12.46 -26.19 -2.49
CA CYS A 829 11.23 -26.64 -3.16
C CYS A 829 10.32 -25.52 -3.72
N PHE A 830 10.84 -24.31 -3.95
CA PHE A 830 10.09 -23.12 -4.31
C PHE A 830 10.04 -22.84 -5.83
N GLU A 831 10.61 -23.69 -6.68
CA GLU A 831 10.66 -23.43 -8.13
C GLU A 831 9.27 -23.34 -8.77
N ASP A 832 8.39 -24.32 -8.51
CA ASP A 832 7.04 -24.39 -9.08
C ASP A 832 5.94 -24.08 -8.04
N PRO A 833 5.42 -22.84 -8.01
CA PRO A 833 4.46 -22.41 -6.99
C PRO A 833 3.06 -23.03 -7.16
N ILE A 834 2.79 -23.80 -8.21
CA ILE A 834 1.47 -24.42 -8.47
C ILE A 834 1.49 -25.94 -8.64
N SER A 835 2.67 -26.57 -8.61
CA SER A 835 2.83 -28.01 -8.38
C SER A 835 2.07 -28.45 -7.11
N ASP A 836 1.47 -29.64 -7.11
CA ASP A 836 0.74 -30.09 -5.91
C ASP A 836 1.68 -30.45 -4.75
N GLU A 837 2.92 -30.86 -5.05
CA GLU A 837 3.97 -31.16 -4.07
C GLU A 837 4.39 -29.90 -3.29
N PHE A 838 4.48 -28.72 -3.93
CA PHE A 838 4.66 -27.47 -3.20
C PHE A 838 3.33 -26.93 -2.64
N TRP A 839 2.28 -26.85 -3.45
CA TRP A 839 1.08 -26.08 -3.11
C TRP A 839 0.23 -26.76 -2.03
N GLU A 840 -0.10 -28.04 -2.16
CA GLU A 840 -0.89 -28.75 -1.15
C GLU A 840 0.02 -29.33 -0.05
N ASP A 841 1.06 -30.08 -0.45
CA ASP A 841 1.88 -30.87 0.49
C ASP A 841 2.90 -30.02 1.30
N VAL A 842 3.19 -28.75 0.92
CA VAL A 842 4.01 -27.80 1.72
C VAL A 842 3.23 -26.54 2.12
N TRP A 843 2.82 -25.69 1.16
CA TRP A 843 2.30 -24.34 1.41
C TRP A 843 0.97 -24.36 2.20
N VAL A 844 -0.01 -25.12 1.72
CA VAL A 844 -1.31 -25.29 2.40
C VAL A 844 -1.15 -26.08 3.69
N MET A 845 -0.38 -27.19 3.70
CA MET A 845 -0.13 -27.96 4.92
C MET A 845 0.47 -27.09 6.03
N CYS A 846 1.43 -26.23 5.71
CA CYS A 846 2.01 -25.27 6.65
C CYS A 846 0.97 -24.30 7.20
N ALA A 847 0.16 -23.70 6.34
CA ALA A 847 -0.90 -22.77 6.73
C ALA A 847 -1.95 -23.43 7.64
N GLU A 848 -2.39 -24.65 7.32
CA GLU A 848 -3.36 -25.41 8.12
C GLU A 848 -2.78 -25.86 9.47
N HIS A 849 -1.53 -26.35 9.48
CA HIS A 849 -0.81 -26.77 10.69
C HIS A 849 -0.63 -25.62 11.68
N ASN A 850 -0.11 -24.48 11.21
CA ASN A 850 0.06 -23.27 12.01
C ASN A 850 -1.29 -22.78 12.56
N THR A 851 -2.33 -22.69 11.71
CA THR A 851 -3.69 -22.35 12.14
C THR A 851 -4.23 -23.32 13.20
N GLU A 852 -3.97 -24.63 13.09
CA GLU A 852 -4.38 -25.61 14.10
C GLU A 852 -3.69 -25.37 15.45
N ILE A 853 -2.37 -25.10 15.46
CA ILE A 853 -1.62 -24.77 16.68
C ILE A 853 -2.12 -23.46 17.29
N TYR A 854 -2.28 -22.39 16.51
CA TYR A 854 -2.79 -21.11 16.99
C TYR A 854 -4.21 -21.22 17.58
N ARG A 855 -5.06 -22.06 16.99
CA ARG A 855 -6.40 -22.38 17.52
C ARG A 855 -6.30 -23.16 18.84
N LYS A 856 -5.52 -24.24 18.89
CA LYS A 856 -5.37 -25.11 20.09
C LYS A 856 -4.73 -24.39 21.27
N VAL A 857 -3.68 -23.60 21.04
CA VAL A 857 -2.92 -22.92 22.10
C VAL A 857 -3.60 -21.64 22.57
N PHE A 858 -3.92 -20.71 21.67
CA PHE A 858 -4.36 -19.37 22.07
C PHE A 858 -5.88 -19.15 22.02
N HIS A 859 -6.64 -20.06 21.40
CA HIS A 859 -7.98 -19.77 20.88
C HIS A 859 -7.96 -18.48 20.03
N ALA A 860 -7.03 -18.44 19.06
CA ALA A 860 -6.83 -17.27 18.21
C ALA A 860 -8.10 -16.85 17.45
N ILE A 861 -8.21 -15.54 17.19
CA ILE A 861 -9.26 -14.95 16.36
C ILE A 861 -8.63 -14.09 15.25
N PRO A 862 -9.26 -13.96 14.06
CA PRO A 862 -10.48 -14.66 13.64
C PRO A 862 -10.20 -16.15 13.34
N ASP A 863 -11.25 -16.98 13.34
CA ASP A 863 -11.17 -18.43 13.13
C ASP A 863 -12.52 -19.03 12.65
N ASP A 864 -12.49 -20.03 11.76
CA ASP A 864 -13.69 -20.64 11.17
C ASP A 864 -14.54 -21.46 12.15
N THR A 865 -13.98 -21.90 13.29
CA THR A 865 -14.77 -22.58 14.33
C THR A 865 -15.63 -21.60 15.16
N VAL A 866 -15.55 -20.30 14.84
CA VAL A 866 -16.22 -19.19 15.53
C VAL A 866 -17.23 -18.50 14.60
N THR A 867 -18.34 -19.17 14.30
CA THR A 867 -19.41 -18.62 13.44
C THR A 867 -20.42 -17.73 14.18
N THR A 868 -20.40 -17.71 15.52
CA THR A 868 -21.30 -16.88 16.36
C THR A 868 -20.58 -16.03 17.41
N TRP A 869 -21.21 -14.92 17.81
CA TRP A 869 -20.80 -14.07 18.93
C TRP A 869 -20.69 -14.84 20.26
N LYS A 870 -21.42 -15.95 20.39
CA LYS A 870 -21.34 -16.86 21.54
C LYS A 870 -20.04 -17.67 21.55
N GLN A 871 -19.60 -18.19 20.40
CA GLN A 871 -18.28 -18.82 20.26
C GLN A 871 -17.16 -17.79 20.45
N TYR A 872 -17.31 -16.59 19.89
CA TYR A 872 -16.33 -15.50 20.02
C TYR A 872 -16.07 -15.15 21.49
N LYS A 873 -17.14 -14.98 22.28
CA LYS A 873 -17.04 -14.70 23.72
C LYS A 873 -16.43 -15.86 24.52
N HIS A 874 -16.53 -17.10 24.04
CA HIS A 874 -15.83 -18.25 24.62
C HIS A 874 -14.32 -18.23 24.29
N PHE A 875 -13.93 -17.84 23.08
CA PHE A 875 -12.53 -17.65 22.69
C PHE A 875 -11.89 -16.50 23.48
N ALA A 876 -12.54 -15.33 23.54
CA ALA A 876 -12.09 -14.18 24.33
C ALA A 876 -11.92 -14.51 25.83
N ALA A 877 -12.89 -15.22 26.43
CA ALA A 877 -12.82 -15.64 27.84
C ALA A 877 -11.72 -16.69 28.12
N TYR A 878 -11.29 -17.43 27.10
CA TYR A 878 -10.11 -18.30 27.18
C TYR A 878 -8.82 -17.48 27.11
N HIS A 879 -8.73 -16.52 26.19
CA HIS A 879 -7.58 -15.62 26.07
C HIS A 879 -7.30 -14.83 27.37
N GLU A 880 -8.35 -14.41 28.09
CA GLU A 880 -8.23 -13.81 29.43
C GLU A 880 -7.47 -14.68 30.46
N ARG A 881 -7.29 -16.00 30.25
CA ARG A 881 -6.50 -16.86 31.14
C ARG A 881 -5.00 -16.57 31.04
N PHE A 882 -4.50 -16.10 29.89
CA PHE A 882 -3.09 -15.75 29.69
C PHE A 882 -2.71 -14.51 30.51
N THR A 883 -3.59 -13.50 30.54
CA THR A 883 -3.37 -12.25 31.29
C THR A 883 -3.43 -12.41 32.83
N LYS A 884 -3.79 -13.60 33.34
CA LYS A 884 -4.03 -13.85 34.76
C LYS A 884 -2.89 -14.67 35.36
N THR A 885 -1.80 -13.98 35.72
CA THR A 885 -0.60 -14.56 36.34
C THR A 885 -0.93 -15.55 37.48
N ALA A 886 -0.35 -16.75 37.46
CA ALA A 886 -0.46 -17.69 38.56
C ALA A 886 0.25 -17.13 39.81
N LYS A 887 -0.50 -16.82 40.87
CA LYS A 887 0.09 -16.37 42.14
C LYS A 887 1.08 -17.42 42.67
N PRO A 888 2.29 -17.04 43.12
CA PRO A 888 3.25 -18.00 43.68
C PRO A 888 2.64 -18.67 44.91
N CYS A 889 2.58 -20.00 44.90
CA CYS A 889 1.97 -20.78 45.97
C CYS A 889 2.92 -20.83 47.18
N SER A 890 2.74 -19.89 48.12
CA SER A 890 3.45 -19.89 49.41
C SER A 890 3.08 -21.15 50.18
N SER A 891 3.98 -22.13 50.19
CA SER A 891 3.78 -23.41 50.90
C SER A 891 3.70 -23.16 52.41
N PRO A 892 2.68 -23.66 53.12
CA PRO A 892 2.57 -23.47 54.56
C PRO A 892 3.61 -24.33 55.28
N ILE A 893 4.62 -23.68 55.87
CA ILE A 893 5.61 -24.35 56.73
C ILE A 893 4.92 -24.71 58.06
N PRO A 894 5.00 -25.98 58.52
CA PRO A 894 4.35 -26.39 59.76
C PRO A 894 5.05 -25.87 61.02
N SER A 895 4.27 -25.84 62.11
CA SER A 895 4.55 -25.16 63.39
C SER A 895 5.70 -25.71 64.24
N SER A 896 6.37 -24.82 64.97
CA SER A 896 7.01 -25.14 66.26
C SER A 896 6.80 -24.03 67.31
N SER A 897 6.30 -24.44 68.47
CA SER A 897 6.00 -23.69 69.71
C SER A 897 7.03 -22.69 70.26
N GLY A 898 6.54 -21.61 70.90
CA GLY A 898 6.81 -21.40 72.34
C GLY A 898 7.29 -20.01 72.85
N ILE A 899 6.51 -19.44 73.78
CA ILE A 899 6.93 -18.73 75.03
C ILE A 899 7.54 -17.31 74.93
N ASP A 900 6.69 -16.32 75.28
CA ASP A 900 6.79 -15.24 76.30
C ASP A 900 7.99 -14.25 76.46
N SER A 901 7.66 -13.14 77.14
CA SER A 901 8.51 -12.11 77.80
C SER A 901 9.31 -11.10 76.96
N GLU A 902 8.73 -9.89 76.89
CA GLU A 902 9.28 -8.62 77.45
C GLU A 902 10.78 -8.55 77.81
N GLU A 903 11.49 -7.52 77.31
CA GLU A 903 11.99 -6.42 78.15
C GLU A 903 12.44 -5.18 77.32
N ASN A 904 12.45 -4.03 77.99
CA ASN A 904 12.90 -2.68 77.60
C ASN A 904 13.68 -2.14 78.85
N PRO A 905 14.29 -0.92 78.98
CA PRO A 905 14.28 0.26 78.10
C PRO A 905 15.66 1.01 78.07
N GLN A 906 15.61 2.36 77.98
CA GLN A 906 16.67 3.38 78.13
C GLN A 906 17.45 3.76 76.83
N ASN A 907 17.79 5.04 76.57
CA ASN A 907 17.66 6.24 77.42
C ASN A 907 17.42 7.56 76.64
N GLU A 908 16.92 8.60 77.36
CA GLU A 908 17.13 10.07 77.26
C GLU A 908 17.50 10.77 75.91
N SER A 909 17.16 12.04 75.61
CA SER A 909 16.25 13.10 76.14
C SER A 909 16.17 14.22 75.05
N VAL A 910 15.23 15.18 75.00
CA VAL A 910 15.16 16.48 75.72
C VAL A 910 13.94 17.29 75.19
N GLU A 911 13.12 17.90 76.09
CA GLU A 911 12.39 19.21 76.09
C GLU A 911 11.86 19.87 74.78
N GLU A 912 10.80 20.71 74.69
CA GLU A 912 9.65 21.23 75.50
C GLU A 912 8.80 22.11 74.50
N LEU A 913 7.54 22.59 74.59
CA LEU A 913 6.23 22.50 75.31
C LEU A 913 5.17 23.13 74.30
N HIS A 914 3.92 23.58 74.49
CA HIS A 914 2.79 23.68 75.46
C HIS A 914 1.55 24.15 74.61
N ASP A 915 0.26 24.04 74.95
CA ASP A 915 -0.49 23.18 75.89
C ASP A 915 -2.00 23.15 75.54
N ARG A 916 -2.67 22.03 75.88
CA ARG A 916 -4.06 21.84 76.37
C ARG A 916 -5.35 22.45 75.75
N ASP A 917 -6.32 21.53 75.61
CA ASP A 917 -7.74 21.51 76.06
C ASP A 917 -8.75 22.60 75.62
N GLY A 918 -10.04 22.31 75.36
CA GLY A 918 -10.78 21.03 75.30
C GLY A 918 -12.31 21.21 75.33
N LYS A 919 -13.07 20.09 75.25
CA LYS A 919 -14.54 19.88 75.47
C LYS A 919 -15.61 20.08 74.36
N ASP A 920 -16.38 19.00 74.19
CA ASP A 920 -17.86 18.86 74.18
C ASP A 920 -18.78 19.39 73.03
N SER A 921 -19.41 18.41 72.34
CA SER A 921 -20.88 18.29 72.04
C SER A 921 -21.53 18.70 70.68
N GLU A 922 -22.59 17.93 70.34
CA GLU A 922 -23.72 18.14 69.38
C GLU A 922 -23.45 18.22 67.84
N GLN A 923 -23.95 17.25 67.04
CA GLN A 923 -25.26 17.21 66.32
C GLN A 923 -25.44 18.29 65.20
N SER A 924 -25.94 18.01 63.97
CA SER A 924 -26.40 16.76 63.32
C SER A 924 -26.67 16.94 61.80
N LEU A 925 -26.56 15.85 60.99
CA LEU A 925 -27.45 15.36 59.90
C LEU A 925 -28.01 16.31 58.78
N PRO A 926 -28.71 15.82 57.72
CA PRO A 926 -28.28 14.82 56.72
C PRO A 926 -28.67 15.21 55.25
N THR A 927 -28.31 14.39 54.24
CA THR A 927 -29.17 14.23 53.03
C THR A 927 -29.09 12.79 52.48
N THR A 928 -30.23 12.29 52.02
CA THR A 928 -30.56 10.88 51.71
C THR A 928 -30.19 10.43 50.29
N MET A 929 -29.90 9.14 50.14
CA MET A 929 -30.23 8.33 48.94
C MET A 929 -30.91 7.02 49.39
N PRO A 930 -31.93 6.50 48.68
CA PRO A 930 -32.83 5.47 49.20
C PRO A 930 -32.34 4.02 48.97
N LYS A 931 -32.91 3.08 49.75
CA LYS A 931 -32.82 1.63 49.51
C LYS A 931 -34.19 1.05 49.11
N SER A 932 -34.19 0.21 48.08
CA SER A 932 -35.23 -0.79 47.80
C SER A 932 -34.57 -1.92 46.98
N GLN A 933 -35.05 -3.17 46.99
CA GLN A 933 -35.85 -3.87 48.01
C GLN A 933 -35.42 -5.36 47.99
N HIS A 934 -35.69 -6.12 49.06
CA HIS A 934 -35.43 -7.55 49.03
C HIS A 934 -36.51 -8.29 48.22
N THR A 935 -36.10 -9.03 47.20
CA THR A 935 -36.79 -10.23 46.73
C THR A 935 -35.89 -11.44 46.96
N GLN A 936 -36.39 -12.41 47.73
CA GLN A 936 -35.75 -13.71 47.90
C GLN A 936 -36.54 -14.73 47.10
N ASP A 937 -36.01 -15.16 45.95
CA ASP A 937 -36.44 -16.40 45.33
C ASP A 937 -35.42 -17.51 45.59
N LYS A 938 -35.93 -18.66 46.05
CA LYS A 938 -35.15 -19.88 46.27
C LYS A 938 -35.54 -20.90 45.20
N GLU A 939 -34.59 -21.23 44.33
CA GLU A 939 -34.64 -22.51 43.60
C GLU A 939 -33.47 -23.40 44.01
N LEU A 940 -33.73 -24.71 44.08
CA LEU A 940 -32.74 -25.70 44.51
C LEU A 940 -32.07 -26.37 43.30
N GLY A 941 -30.79 -26.03 43.13
CA GLY A 941 -29.69 -26.80 42.53
C GLY A 941 -29.97 -27.96 41.57
N LYS A 942 -29.42 -27.84 40.36
CA LYS A 942 -28.88 -28.94 39.53
C LYS A 942 -27.78 -28.40 38.60
N GLY A 943 -26.89 -29.28 38.14
CA GLY A 943 -25.92 -28.99 37.05
C GLY A 943 -24.51 -28.57 37.50
N LYS A 944 -23.55 -29.50 37.43
CA LYS A 944 -22.11 -29.19 37.41
C LYS A 944 -21.67 -28.93 35.96
N SER A 945 -21.55 -27.67 35.53
CA SER A 945 -20.59 -27.24 34.48
C SER A 945 -20.62 -25.70 34.34
N THR A 946 -19.48 -25.03 34.51
CA THR A 946 -19.19 -23.60 34.14
C THR A 946 -17.86 -23.07 34.70
N ARG A 947 -17.30 -23.66 35.77
CA ARG A 947 -16.17 -23.09 36.53
C ARG A 947 -14.75 -23.21 35.91
N LEU A 948 -14.62 -23.53 34.63
CA LEU A 948 -13.31 -23.70 33.98
C LEU A 948 -12.66 -22.37 33.56
N GLY A 949 -13.43 -21.41 33.04
CA GLY A 949 -12.91 -20.14 32.47
C GLY A 949 -12.36 -19.12 33.47
N HIS A 950 -11.98 -19.53 34.69
CA HIS A 950 -11.52 -18.63 35.76
C HIS A 950 -10.25 -19.10 36.48
N GLN A 951 -9.61 -20.20 36.05
CA GLN A 951 -8.35 -20.67 36.62
C GLN A 951 -7.17 -20.37 35.67
N PRO A 952 -6.01 -19.90 36.19
CA PRO A 952 -4.80 -19.74 35.40
C PRO A 952 -4.27 -21.11 34.95
N PHE A 953 -3.51 -21.15 33.86
CA PHE A 953 -2.86 -22.37 33.39
C PHE A 953 -1.81 -22.86 34.39
N SER A 954 -1.74 -24.19 34.56
CA SER A 954 -0.70 -24.88 35.32
C SER A 954 0.62 -24.91 34.55
N LYS A 955 1.74 -25.16 35.25
CA LYS A 955 3.07 -25.30 34.60
C LYS A 955 3.14 -26.45 33.58
N ALA A 956 2.27 -27.45 33.68
CA ALA A 956 2.18 -28.52 32.69
C ALA A 956 1.49 -28.04 31.41
N GLU A 957 0.33 -27.36 31.54
CA GLU A 957 -0.35 -26.72 30.40
C GLU A 957 0.59 -25.74 29.66
N TRP A 958 1.33 -24.89 30.39
CA TRP A 958 2.30 -23.97 29.76
C TRP A 958 3.41 -24.71 28.99
N GLY A 959 3.97 -25.80 29.54
CA GLY A 959 5.01 -26.58 28.86
C GLY A 959 4.50 -27.33 27.63
N GLU A 960 3.25 -27.81 27.67
CA GLU A 960 2.57 -28.43 26.53
C GLU A 960 2.30 -27.40 25.43
N MET A 961 1.83 -26.20 25.80
CA MET A 961 1.65 -25.07 24.89
C MET A 961 2.96 -24.62 24.24
N GLU A 962 4.03 -24.43 25.02
CA GLU A 962 5.34 -24.03 24.48
C GLU A 962 5.89 -25.07 23.50
N ASN A 963 5.87 -26.35 23.87
CA ASN A 963 6.26 -27.45 22.98
C ASN A 963 5.39 -27.50 21.69
N MET A 964 4.11 -27.14 21.75
CA MET A 964 3.29 -27.02 20.52
C MET A 964 3.71 -25.82 19.66
N LEU A 965 4.02 -24.67 20.26
CA LEU A 965 4.43 -23.46 19.54
C LEU A 965 5.83 -23.60 18.90
N GLU A 966 6.71 -24.42 19.47
CA GLU A 966 8.01 -24.81 18.89
C GLU A 966 7.91 -25.60 17.57
N HIS A 967 6.72 -26.07 17.18
CA HIS A 967 6.47 -26.75 15.89
C HIS A 967 5.92 -25.82 14.80
N ILE A 968 5.64 -24.53 15.10
CA ILE A 968 5.15 -23.56 14.12
C ILE A 968 6.22 -23.29 13.06
N CYS A 969 5.81 -23.35 11.79
CA CYS A 969 6.68 -23.16 10.64
C CYS A 969 6.44 -21.77 10.03
N GLY A 970 7.25 -20.78 10.39
CA GLY A 970 7.11 -19.40 9.93
C GLY A 970 5.86 -18.70 10.46
N HIS A 971 5.22 -17.90 9.59
CA HIS A 971 4.12 -17.01 9.95
C HIS A 971 2.79 -17.33 9.24
N LEU A 972 2.83 -18.15 8.18
CA LEU A 972 1.69 -18.40 7.29
C LEU A 972 0.54 -19.11 8.02
N VAL A 973 -0.68 -18.58 7.86
CA VAL A 973 -1.93 -19.13 8.39
C VAL A 973 -3.04 -19.02 7.34
N VAL A 974 -4.00 -19.94 7.36
CA VAL A 974 -5.22 -19.85 6.52
C VAL A 974 -6.04 -18.62 6.94
N HIS A 975 -6.55 -17.85 5.97
CA HIS A 975 -7.48 -16.75 6.25
C HIS A 975 -8.90 -17.32 6.43
N PRO A 976 -9.58 -17.04 7.54
CA PRO A 976 -10.88 -17.65 7.82
C PRO A 976 -11.99 -17.05 6.95
N THR A 977 -12.81 -17.92 6.36
CA THR A 977 -13.96 -17.59 5.49
C THR A 977 -15.28 -17.51 6.29
N HIS A 978 -15.43 -18.38 7.29
CA HIS A 978 -16.66 -18.61 8.06
C HIS A 978 -16.71 -17.85 9.40
N PHE A 979 -15.68 -17.09 9.74
CA PHE A 979 -15.63 -16.31 11.00
C PHE A 979 -16.81 -15.32 11.11
N LEU A 980 -17.67 -15.52 12.12
CA LEU A 980 -18.92 -14.80 12.35
C LEU A 980 -19.92 -14.83 11.17
N GLU A 981 -19.85 -15.85 10.29
CA GLU A 981 -20.76 -16.02 9.16
C GLU A 981 -22.24 -16.12 9.58
N SER A 982 -22.56 -16.92 10.59
CA SER A 982 -23.94 -17.08 11.05
C SER A 982 -24.52 -15.82 11.72
N GLU A 983 -23.68 -14.88 12.15
CA GLU A 983 -24.13 -13.55 12.59
C GLU A 983 -24.37 -12.60 11.40
N ASP A 984 -23.70 -12.81 10.27
CA ASP A 984 -23.89 -12.03 9.04
C ASP A 984 -25.14 -12.51 8.28
N GLU A 985 -25.31 -13.84 8.14
CA GLU A 985 -26.56 -14.47 7.67
C GLU A 985 -27.79 -14.05 8.49
N GLY A 986 -27.60 -13.91 9.82
CA GLY A 986 -28.65 -13.49 10.75
C GLY A 986 -28.88 -11.99 10.81
N ASP A 987 -28.13 -11.17 10.05
CA ASP A 987 -28.15 -9.70 10.09
C ASP A 987 -27.83 -9.11 11.49
N ASN A 988 -26.90 -9.72 12.21
CA ASN A 988 -26.41 -9.36 13.55
C ASN A 988 -24.89 -9.04 13.62
N PHE A 989 -24.14 -9.17 12.52
CA PHE A 989 -22.71 -8.85 12.50
C PHE A 989 -22.45 -7.33 12.63
N LEU A 990 -23.15 -6.51 11.84
CA LEU A 990 -23.10 -5.05 11.96
C LEU A 990 -24.07 -4.56 13.05
N PHE A 991 -23.55 -3.79 14.01
CA PHE A 991 -24.35 -3.22 15.10
C PHE A 991 -25.24 -2.08 14.57
N ASN A 992 -26.33 -1.77 15.30
CA ASN A 992 -27.21 -0.64 14.96
C ASN A 992 -26.50 0.71 14.83
N ALA A 993 -25.35 0.89 15.49
CA ALA A 993 -24.50 2.07 15.34
C ALA A 993 -23.77 2.12 13.99
N ASP A 994 -23.36 0.98 13.45
CA ASP A 994 -22.62 0.87 12.18
C ASP A 994 -23.56 1.09 10.97
N ARG A 995 -24.84 0.73 11.14
CA ARG A 995 -25.93 0.92 10.17
C ARG A 995 -26.42 2.37 10.08
N LEU A 996 -26.10 3.21 11.07
CA LEU A 996 -26.54 4.60 11.11
C LEU A 996 -25.65 5.48 10.22
N TRP A 997 -26.04 5.52 8.94
CA TRP A 997 -25.36 6.18 7.82
C TRP A 997 -24.03 5.52 7.42
N PRO A 998 -23.97 4.79 6.30
CA PRO A 998 -22.69 4.57 5.64
C PRO A 998 -22.11 5.94 5.27
N LEU A 999 -20.99 6.31 5.91
CA LEU A 999 -20.23 7.49 5.53
C LEU A 999 -19.84 7.40 4.03
N PRO A 1000 -19.70 8.52 3.30
CA PRO A 1000 -19.18 8.55 1.93
C PRO A 1000 -17.66 8.29 1.89
N ILE A 1001 -17.25 7.14 2.43
CA ILE A 1001 -15.92 6.53 2.31
C ILE A 1001 -15.81 5.85 0.93
N TYR A 1002 -16.94 5.38 0.40
CA TYR A 1002 -17.02 4.59 -0.84
C TYR A 1002 -17.87 5.22 -1.96
N ASN A 1003 -18.35 6.46 -1.78
CA ASN A 1003 -19.14 7.22 -2.77
C ASN A 1003 -18.33 8.44 -3.26
#